data_AF-A0A7H8MA06-F1
#
_entry.id   AF-A0A7H8MA06-F1
#
_cell.length_a   1.000
_cell.length_b   1.000
_cell.length_c   1.000
_cell.angle_alpha   90.00
_cell.angle_beta   90.00
_cell.angle_gamma   90.00
#
_symmetry.space_group_name_H-M   'P 1'
#
loop_
_entity.id
_entity.type
_entity.pdbx_description
1 polymer ?
#
loop_
_entity_poly.entity_id
_entity_poly.type
_entity_poly.pdbx_seq_one_letter_code
_entity_poly.pdbx_strand_id
1 'polypeptide(L)'
;MDEELRANPGYAAGQLAKALATARSHEDAETRRRAEARVDRWSRVLSGMHDGTLRIGSRTPVAGLPAWVTPEVVKGGFATGAPAAGGDLTADELAAARRAGIPADRRALFAHHLTDAGLARLEALLDSGRYEIALPEEAALLTVAWLLRAGDRAAALDVLESIGPFTDALRFLPRPAARPPGDATLVSWETAGDVRRRLAARRPNPAIAAMNEALTVWNPFADELLAHWLETVRDGQILATEPDGWRDRGSALLTRYTALAAEHTLCTKHRKPKTNAAILRMSLAEVLAGRRPSPLLRHAIDSMVAKRGAPGEARHAALRDQQAAHAARPTHHALAQALIERLDAVPQDRGVPSTDPFTAPVTLDGREVELPDRLRTMVDRALEAPVSTLAERGIVRSAEVLADLVPQLVASTTALSYPDPVLRTLMTAVHRAFRNRRSLLLLNLEHQVRMGELPWVEAVRKYRRTDGAAQENAHTVLTQLGGLTLHAFPGTAIPNPMVGQLSALARQAGADAPFVEELAADIFMGTFTRKFLKAAKLAGELLEGTLYARYYGIDYAAVGSMRDGFDKLCVKRAGTPGSGPGSWVAANGMVIEQAQILTTHNLAVLVHPIGVTPLDGWDDLARRAFVATHRLVRRLQGNPRPLRTVKDAAYAWRQTVFYLALCSLKEQVSAIAWMQDELDRQPAHTVRRLDPVLAGLRHVLAGGTLDTGSAAHTRRLLGWSTTGHWMAT
;
A
#
# COMPACT_ATOMS: atom_id res chain seq x y z
N MET A 1 -6.93 27.62 -31.24
CA MET A 1 -5.51 27.25 -31.47
C MET A 1 -5.08 26.61 -30.17
N ASP A 2 -5.27 25.29 -30.07
CA ASP A 2 -5.03 24.56 -28.82
C ASP A 2 -3.52 24.47 -28.60
N GLU A 3 -3.02 25.25 -27.65
CA GLU A 3 -1.65 25.12 -27.17
C GLU A 3 -1.53 23.74 -26.53
N GLU A 4 -0.76 22.84 -27.15
CA GLU A 4 -0.53 21.47 -26.64
C GLU A 4 0.07 21.57 -25.24
N LEU A 5 -0.73 21.22 -24.22
CA LEU A 5 -0.34 21.33 -22.82
C LEU A 5 0.85 20.39 -22.55
N ARG A 6 1.95 20.98 -22.08
CA ARG A 6 3.19 20.26 -21.73
C ARG A 6 3.30 20.07 -20.22
N ALA A 7 3.92 18.96 -19.80
CA ALA A 7 4.17 18.71 -18.38
C ALA A 7 5.11 19.77 -17.79
N ASN A 8 4.76 20.28 -16.59
CA ASN A 8 5.53 21.33 -15.92
C ASN A 8 6.92 20.80 -15.46
N PRO A 9 8.04 21.35 -15.96
CA PRO A 9 9.40 20.95 -15.56
C PRO A 9 9.69 21.17 -14.07
N GLY A 10 8.97 22.10 -13.42
CA GLY A 10 9.15 22.43 -12.00
C GLY A 10 8.86 21.25 -11.05
N TYR A 11 7.97 20.33 -11.42
CA TYR A 11 7.77 19.11 -10.62
C TYR A 11 9.01 18.22 -10.63
N ALA A 12 9.60 17.99 -11.82
CA ALA A 12 10.80 17.19 -11.98
C ALA A 12 12.00 17.81 -11.25
N ALA A 13 12.18 19.13 -11.37
CA ALA A 13 13.19 19.88 -10.61
C ALA A 13 12.99 19.75 -9.09
N GLY A 14 11.74 19.85 -8.61
CA GLY A 14 11.42 19.66 -7.20
C GLY A 14 11.70 18.25 -6.68
N GLN A 15 11.51 17.20 -7.49
CA GLN A 15 11.88 15.83 -7.12
C GLN A 15 13.39 15.62 -7.11
N LEU A 16 14.11 16.21 -8.07
CA LEU A 16 15.57 16.22 -8.09
C LEU A 16 16.15 16.86 -6.82
N ALA A 17 15.65 18.04 -6.44
CA ALA A 17 16.07 18.72 -5.22
C ALA A 17 15.87 17.87 -3.95
N LYS A 18 14.73 17.19 -3.84
CA LYS A 18 14.45 16.25 -2.72
C LYS A 18 15.41 15.06 -2.70
N ALA A 19 15.74 14.51 -3.89
CA ALA A 19 16.69 13.41 -4.01
C ALA A 19 18.10 13.86 -3.59
N LEU A 20 18.56 15.02 -4.05
CA LEU A 20 19.85 15.62 -3.67
C LEU A 20 19.95 15.87 -2.16
N ALA A 21 18.90 16.44 -1.54
CA ALA A 21 18.87 16.65 -0.09
C ALA A 21 19.04 15.32 0.66
N THR A 22 18.30 14.28 0.25
CA THR A 22 18.40 12.95 0.86
C THR A 22 19.79 12.32 0.66
N ALA A 23 20.35 12.42 -0.55
CA ALA A 23 21.67 11.88 -0.85
C ALA A 23 22.77 12.51 0.01
N ARG A 24 22.66 13.82 0.29
CA ARG A 24 23.66 14.56 1.07
C ARG A 24 23.56 14.36 2.58
N SER A 25 22.35 14.24 3.14
CA SER A 25 22.15 14.40 4.59
C SER A 25 21.57 13.19 5.31
N HIS A 26 21.21 12.10 4.61
CA HIS A 26 20.59 10.95 5.27
C HIS A 26 21.65 10.11 6.01
N GLU A 27 21.34 9.70 7.26
CA GLU A 27 22.29 8.97 8.13
C GLU A 27 22.64 7.58 7.58
N ASP A 28 21.65 6.87 7.04
CA ASP A 28 21.82 5.54 6.44
C ASP A 28 22.46 5.57 5.03
N ALA A 29 23.58 4.86 4.86
CA ALA A 29 24.35 4.78 3.62
C ALA A 29 23.59 4.14 2.46
N GLU A 30 22.74 3.14 2.72
CA GLU A 30 21.96 2.50 1.66
C GLU A 30 20.87 3.44 1.13
N THR A 31 20.24 4.21 2.03
CA THR A 31 19.29 5.25 1.65
C THR A 31 19.95 6.37 0.85
N ARG A 32 21.21 6.75 1.18
CA ARG A 32 21.99 7.69 0.35
C ARG A 32 22.23 7.17 -1.06
N ARG A 33 22.71 5.92 -1.22
CA ARG A 33 22.89 5.28 -2.54
C ARG A 33 21.60 5.24 -3.35
N ARG A 34 20.48 4.88 -2.72
CA ARG A 34 19.15 4.91 -3.38
C ARG A 34 18.71 6.32 -3.77
N ALA A 35 19.14 7.34 -3.03
CA ALA A 35 18.88 8.73 -3.37
C ALA A 35 19.75 9.21 -4.54
N GLU A 36 21.03 8.85 -4.60
CA GLU A 36 21.92 9.11 -5.75
C GLU A 36 21.35 8.54 -7.05
N ALA A 37 20.92 7.27 -7.06
CA ALA A 37 20.26 6.69 -8.24
C ALA A 37 18.95 7.42 -8.62
N ARG A 38 18.27 8.08 -7.67
CA ARG A 38 17.11 8.94 -7.99
C ARG A 38 17.55 10.28 -8.58
N VAL A 39 18.68 10.84 -8.15
CA VAL A 39 19.27 12.05 -8.74
C VAL A 39 19.54 11.79 -10.22
N ASP A 40 20.25 10.72 -10.57
CA ASP A 40 20.59 10.41 -11.97
C ASP A 40 19.36 10.27 -12.86
N ARG A 41 18.33 9.57 -12.38
CA ARG A 41 17.06 9.42 -13.11
C ARG A 41 16.35 10.76 -13.34
N TRP A 42 16.25 11.61 -12.31
CA TRP A 42 15.59 12.90 -12.46
C TRP A 42 16.40 13.89 -13.29
N SER A 43 17.73 13.81 -13.27
CA SER A 43 18.61 14.55 -14.18
C SER A 43 18.35 14.15 -15.63
N ARG A 44 18.27 12.84 -15.93
CA ARG A 44 17.92 12.34 -17.28
C ARG A 44 16.55 12.86 -17.74
N VAL A 45 15.54 12.86 -16.87
CA VAL A 45 14.21 13.41 -17.18
C VAL A 45 14.30 14.89 -17.57
N LEU A 46 15.01 15.72 -16.79
CA LEU A 46 15.12 17.15 -17.05
C LEU A 46 15.92 17.45 -18.32
N SER A 47 17.05 16.77 -18.52
CA SER A 47 17.85 16.89 -19.75
C SER A 47 17.01 16.50 -20.97
N GLY A 48 16.33 15.36 -20.91
CA GLY A 48 15.51 14.87 -22.01
C GLY A 48 14.30 15.75 -22.33
N MET A 49 13.71 16.40 -21.30
CA MET A 49 12.66 17.40 -21.52
C MET A 49 13.21 18.68 -22.16
N HIS A 50 14.46 19.03 -21.87
CA HIS A 50 15.11 20.24 -22.38
C HIS A 50 15.58 20.09 -23.82
N ASP A 51 16.20 18.95 -24.16
CA ASP A 51 16.71 18.65 -25.52
C ASP A 51 15.63 18.11 -26.48
N GLY A 52 14.43 17.82 -25.98
CA GLY A 52 13.27 17.39 -26.78
C GLY A 52 13.23 15.88 -27.07
N THR A 53 14.18 15.10 -26.55
CA THR A 53 14.17 13.62 -26.62
C THR A 53 13.02 13.01 -25.82
N LEU A 54 12.51 13.74 -24.81
CA LEU A 54 11.36 13.37 -24.00
C LEU A 54 10.14 14.28 -24.21
N ARG A 55 9.03 13.68 -24.65
CA ARG A 55 7.71 14.33 -24.74
C ARG A 55 6.79 13.83 -23.62
N ILE A 56 7.02 14.33 -22.40
CA ILE A 56 6.20 13.98 -21.24
C ILE A 56 4.75 14.46 -21.42
N GLY A 57 3.79 13.59 -21.13
CA GLY A 57 2.37 13.81 -21.42
C GLY A 57 1.88 13.01 -22.62
N SER A 58 2.77 12.33 -23.35
CA SER A 58 2.44 11.48 -24.49
C SER A 58 2.59 9.98 -24.18
N ARG A 59 1.84 9.15 -24.90
CA ARG A 59 1.89 7.68 -24.87
C ARG A 59 3.17 7.11 -25.50
N THR A 60 3.87 7.90 -26.31
CA THR A 60 5.22 7.60 -26.84
C THR A 60 6.19 8.68 -26.37
N PRO A 61 6.51 8.72 -25.07
CA PRO A 61 7.22 9.85 -24.48
C PRO A 61 8.71 9.87 -24.83
N VAL A 62 9.27 8.80 -25.41
CA VAL A 62 10.69 8.68 -25.76
C VAL A 62 10.81 8.62 -27.28
N ALA A 63 11.59 9.53 -27.86
CA ALA A 63 11.84 9.54 -29.29
C ALA A 63 12.47 8.22 -29.76
N GLY A 64 12.01 7.69 -30.91
CA GLY A 64 12.53 6.46 -31.51
C GLY A 64 12.04 5.15 -30.88
N LEU A 65 11.35 5.18 -29.74
CA LEU A 65 10.74 3.99 -29.15
C LEU A 65 9.26 3.88 -29.54
N PRO A 66 8.80 2.73 -30.08
CA PRO A 66 7.41 2.51 -30.42
C PRO A 66 6.57 2.36 -29.13
N ALA A 67 5.27 2.60 -29.25
CA ALA A 67 4.36 2.61 -28.10
C ALA A 67 4.34 1.29 -27.29
N TRP A 68 4.63 0.15 -27.93
CA TRP A 68 4.63 -1.14 -27.24
C TRP A 68 5.81 -1.30 -26.27
N VAL A 69 6.93 -0.60 -26.50
CA VAL A 69 8.10 -0.66 -25.61
C VAL A 69 7.77 -0.05 -24.26
N THR A 70 8.10 -0.78 -23.20
CA THR A 70 7.91 -0.38 -21.82
C THR A 70 9.01 0.62 -21.43
N PRO A 71 8.69 1.90 -21.17
CA PRO A 71 9.68 2.85 -20.70
C PRO A 71 10.03 2.63 -19.22
N GLU A 72 11.25 3.00 -18.82
CA GLU A 72 11.60 3.18 -17.41
C GLU A 72 10.91 4.47 -16.91
N VAL A 73 10.03 4.33 -15.92
CA VAL A 73 9.18 5.41 -15.40
C VAL A 73 9.47 5.70 -13.92
N VAL A 74 9.67 6.97 -13.58
CA VAL A 74 9.82 7.45 -12.20
C VAL A 74 8.50 7.97 -11.62
N LYS A 75 8.54 8.41 -10.35
CA LYS A 75 7.38 8.90 -9.61
C LYS A 75 6.64 9.98 -10.41
N GLY A 76 5.31 9.86 -10.45
CA GLY A 76 4.44 10.80 -11.17
C GLY A 76 4.26 10.47 -12.64
N GLY A 77 4.74 9.32 -13.14
CA GLY A 77 4.51 8.88 -14.52
C GLY A 77 5.51 9.43 -15.54
N PHE A 78 6.63 10.01 -15.10
CA PHE A 78 7.64 10.58 -15.99
C PHE A 78 8.56 9.48 -16.53
N ALA A 79 8.63 9.36 -17.87
CA ALA A 79 9.61 8.49 -18.52
C ALA A 79 11.03 9.07 -18.39
N THR A 80 12.02 8.21 -18.20
CA THR A 80 13.44 8.60 -18.04
C THR A 80 14.22 8.65 -19.35
N GLY A 81 13.63 8.16 -20.45
CA GLY A 81 14.29 8.00 -21.75
C GLY A 81 14.86 6.62 -22.00
N ALA A 82 15.06 5.80 -20.97
CA ALA A 82 15.50 4.42 -21.14
C ALA A 82 14.30 3.46 -21.28
N PRO A 83 14.40 2.40 -22.10
CA PRO A 83 13.46 1.28 -22.04
C PRO A 83 13.73 0.42 -20.80
N ALA A 84 12.68 -0.04 -20.12
CA ALA A 84 12.79 -0.92 -18.95
C ALA A 84 13.43 -2.27 -19.29
N ALA A 85 13.21 -2.75 -20.52
CA ALA A 85 13.82 -3.96 -21.06
C ALA A 85 15.24 -3.74 -21.60
N GLY A 86 15.82 -2.54 -21.44
CA GLY A 86 17.21 -2.27 -21.82
C GLY A 86 18.20 -2.36 -20.66
N GLY A 87 19.33 -1.66 -20.80
CA GLY A 87 20.44 -1.63 -19.83
C GLY A 87 21.44 -2.75 -20.01
N ASP A 88 22.26 -3.03 -18.99
CA ASP A 88 23.27 -4.10 -19.05
C ASP A 88 22.65 -5.50 -19.15
N LEU A 89 23.45 -6.47 -19.61
CA LEU A 89 23.03 -7.87 -19.65
C LEU A 89 22.75 -8.38 -18.22
N THR A 90 21.61 -9.06 -18.09
CA THR A 90 21.21 -9.72 -16.85
C THR A 90 22.05 -10.97 -16.58
N ALA A 91 22.05 -11.45 -15.34
CA ALA A 91 22.72 -12.70 -14.97
C ALA A 91 22.21 -13.90 -15.80
N ASP A 92 20.93 -13.92 -16.13
CA ASP A 92 20.30 -14.96 -16.95
C ASP A 92 20.74 -14.89 -18.41
N GLU A 93 20.84 -13.70 -19.00
CA GLU A 93 21.39 -13.50 -20.36
C GLU A 93 22.86 -13.91 -20.43
N LEU A 94 23.66 -13.52 -19.44
CA LEU A 94 25.08 -13.92 -19.35
C LEU A 94 25.22 -15.44 -19.22
N ALA A 95 24.36 -16.09 -18.43
CA ALA A 95 24.35 -17.54 -18.31
C ALA A 95 23.87 -18.23 -19.61
N ALA A 96 22.92 -17.63 -20.32
CA ALA A 96 22.46 -18.12 -21.62
C ALA A 96 23.56 -18.05 -22.67
N ALA A 97 24.29 -16.93 -22.76
CA ALA A 97 25.40 -16.76 -23.70
C ALA A 97 26.52 -17.78 -23.43
N ARG A 98 26.89 -17.97 -22.15
CA ARG A 98 27.88 -18.98 -21.74
C ARG A 98 27.46 -20.41 -22.11
N ARG A 99 26.20 -20.77 -21.88
CA ARG A 99 25.69 -22.11 -22.24
C ARG A 99 25.66 -22.34 -23.75
N ALA A 100 25.33 -21.31 -24.52
CA ALA A 100 25.29 -21.37 -25.97
C ALA A 100 26.67 -21.30 -26.63
N GLY A 101 27.73 -20.95 -25.88
CA GLY A 101 29.08 -20.79 -26.42
C GLY A 101 29.21 -19.59 -27.37
N ILE A 102 28.39 -18.55 -27.17
CA ILE A 102 28.36 -17.34 -28.01
C ILE A 102 28.86 -16.11 -27.23
N PRO A 103 29.22 -15.01 -27.92
CA PRO A 103 29.55 -13.76 -27.25
C PRO A 103 28.40 -13.27 -26.36
N ALA A 104 28.77 -12.63 -25.25
CA ALA A 104 27.82 -12.03 -24.32
C ALA A 104 27.33 -10.68 -24.87
N ASP A 105 26.54 -10.72 -25.94
CA ASP A 105 25.82 -9.57 -26.50
C ASP A 105 24.39 -9.96 -26.89
N ARG A 106 23.46 -8.99 -26.83
CA ARG A 106 22.02 -9.26 -27.05
C ARG A 106 21.70 -9.69 -28.47
N ARG A 107 22.43 -9.19 -29.46
CA ARG A 107 22.18 -9.51 -30.86
C ARG A 107 22.57 -10.95 -31.18
N ALA A 108 23.70 -11.42 -30.65
CA ALA A 108 24.12 -12.81 -30.74
C ALA A 108 23.14 -13.74 -30.01
N LEU A 109 22.71 -13.36 -28.80
CA LEU A 109 21.68 -14.10 -28.06
C LEU A 109 20.38 -14.21 -28.84
N PHE A 110 19.90 -13.10 -29.42
CA PHE A 110 18.68 -13.08 -30.24
C PHE A 110 18.82 -14.02 -31.45
N ALA A 111 19.91 -13.89 -32.21
CA ALA A 111 20.16 -14.72 -33.38
C ALA A 111 20.27 -16.21 -33.03
N HIS A 112 20.95 -16.55 -31.93
CA HIS A 112 21.06 -17.94 -31.46
C HIS A 112 19.70 -18.55 -31.16
N HIS A 113 18.77 -17.81 -30.54
CA HIS A 113 17.44 -18.32 -30.19
C HIS A 113 16.52 -18.55 -31.40
N LEU A 114 16.91 -18.08 -32.59
CA LEU A 114 16.22 -18.37 -33.85
C LEU A 114 16.83 -19.56 -34.62
N THR A 115 17.89 -20.17 -34.10
CA THR A 115 18.43 -21.45 -34.63
C THR A 115 17.61 -22.63 -34.13
N ASP A 116 17.74 -23.81 -34.74
CA ASP A 116 17.04 -25.03 -34.31
C ASP A 116 17.32 -25.37 -32.83
N ALA A 117 18.57 -25.23 -32.39
CA ALA A 117 18.96 -25.47 -30.99
C ALA A 117 18.32 -24.44 -30.03
N GLY A 118 18.27 -23.18 -30.46
CA GLY A 118 17.64 -22.10 -29.71
C GLY A 118 16.12 -22.26 -29.59
N LEU A 119 15.45 -22.59 -30.71
CA LEU A 119 14.02 -22.85 -30.76
C LEU A 119 13.65 -24.06 -29.90
N ALA A 120 14.39 -25.17 -30.00
CA ALA A 120 14.17 -26.35 -29.15
C ALA A 120 14.26 -26.01 -27.65
N ARG A 121 15.12 -25.05 -27.28
CA ARG A 121 15.21 -24.58 -25.90
C ARG A 121 14.01 -23.75 -25.47
N LEU A 122 13.51 -22.87 -26.33
CA LEU A 122 12.30 -22.08 -26.08
C LEU A 122 11.08 -22.99 -25.98
N GLU A 123 10.97 -24.00 -26.84
CA GLU A 123 9.92 -25.03 -26.79
C GLU A 123 9.97 -25.82 -25.48
N ALA A 124 11.16 -26.23 -25.01
CA ALA A 124 11.30 -26.90 -23.72
C ALA A 124 10.82 -26.01 -22.54
N LEU A 125 11.07 -24.70 -22.59
CA LEU A 125 10.56 -23.76 -21.59
C LEU A 125 9.03 -23.65 -21.67
N LEU A 126 8.48 -23.53 -22.87
CA LEU A 126 7.04 -23.49 -23.14
C LEU A 126 6.34 -24.74 -22.56
N ASP A 127 6.87 -25.92 -22.83
CA ASP A 127 6.28 -27.19 -22.40
C ASP A 127 6.39 -27.40 -20.89
N SER A 128 7.50 -27.01 -20.28
CA SER A 128 7.68 -27.16 -18.84
C SER A 128 6.99 -26.06 -18.02
N GLY A 129 6.65 -24.93 -18.64
CA GLY A 129 6.16 -23.72 -17.96
C GLY A 129 7.18 -23.09 -17.00
N ARG A 130 8.47 -23.46 -17.09
CA ARG A 130 9.51 -23.11 -16.10
C ARG A 130 10.23 -21.83 -16.51
N TYR A 131 9.47 -20.76 -16.62
CA TYR A 131 9.99 -19.45 -16.97
C TYR A 131 9.21 -18.35 -16.26
N GLU A 132 9.88 -17.22 -16.07
CA GLU A 132 9.31 -15.98 -15.58
C GLU A 132 9.43 -14.90 -16.67
N ILE A 133 8.37 -14.12 -16.80
CA ILE A 133 8.32 -12.93 -17.65
C ILE A 133 8.14 -11.75 -16.71
N ALA A 134 9.21 -10.97 -16.52
CA ALA A 134 9.17 -9.79 -15.65
C ALA A 134 8.65 -8.56 -16.43
N LEU A 135 8.99 -8.49 -17.71
CA LEU A 135 8.54 -7.46 -18.65
C LEU A 135 7.87 -8.12 -19.85
N PRO A 136 6.78 -7.56 -20.40
CA PRO A 136 6.07 -8.15 -21.53
C PRO A 136 6.96 -8.52 -22.72
N GLU A 137 7.99 -7.73 -22.98
CA GLU A 137 8.97 -7.91 -24.06
C GLU A 137 9.70 -9.24 -23.96
N GLU A 138 9.98 -9.73 -22.74
CA GLU A 138 10.66 -11.00 -22.47
C GLU A 138 9.84 -12.23 -22.97
N ALA A 139 8.59 -12.02 -23.38
CA ALA A 139 7.72 -13.05 -23.95
C ALA A 139 7.83 -13.20 -25.47
N ALA A 140 8.41 -12.22 -26.17
CA ALA A 140 8.30 -12.13 -27.63
C ALA A 140 8.86 -13.38 -28.33
N LEU A 141 10.05 -13.86 -27.93
CA LEU A 141 10.66 -15.05 -28.53
C LEU A 141 9.94 -16.36 -28.15
N LEU A 142 9.37 -16.46 -26.95
CA LEU A 142 8.50 -17.59 -26.59
C LEU A 142 7.25 -17.62 -27.47
N THR A 143 6.66 -16.47 -27.76
CA THR A 143 5.53 -16.38 -28.69
C THR A 143 5.93 -16.76 -30.12
N VAL A 144 7.10 -16.32 -30.60
CA VAL A 144 7.63 -16.73 -31.92
C VAL A 144 7.79 -18.25 -31.98
N ALA A 145 8.42 -18.86 -30.99
CA ALA A 145 8.58 -20.33 -30.93
C ALA A 145 7.21 -21.04 -30.94
N TRP A 146 6.23 -20.54 -30.16
CA TRP A 146 4.88 -21.11 -30.15
C TRP A 146 4.17 -20.98 -31.52
N LEU A 147 4.29 -19.83 -32.19
CA LEU A 147 3.68 -19.59 -33.51
C LEU A 147 4.28 -20.51 -34.59
N LEU A 148 5.60 -20.68 -34.58
CA LEU A 148 6.30 -21.60 -35.49
C LEU A 148 5.83 -23.05 -35.27
N ARG A 149 5.71 -23.48 -34.01
CA ARG A 149 5.16 -24.78 -33.63
C ARG A 149 3.70 -24.97 -34.06
N ALA A 150 2.89 -23.91 -33.99
CA ALA A 150 1.50 -23.89 -34.47
C ALA A 150 1.37 -23.82 -36.00
N GLY A 151 2.49 -23.75 -36.74
CA GLY A 151 2.53 -23.65 -38.20
C GLY A 151 2.31 -22.25 -38.77
N ASP A 152 2.20 -21.22 -37.93
CA ASP A 152 1.90 -19.85 -38.33
C ASP A 152 3.15 -19.00 -38.52
N ARG A 153 3.86 -19.30 -39.61
CA ARG A 153 5.13 -18.63 -39.95
C ARG A 153 4.95 -17.15 -40.27
N ALA A 154 3.81 -16.76 -40.85
CA ALA A 154 3.53 -15.37 -41.18
C ALA A 154 3.43 -14.51 -39.92
N ALA A 155 2.62 -14.93 -38.95
CA ALA A 155 2.52 -14.20 -37.68
C ALA A 155 3.84 -14.20 -36.89
N ALA A 156 4.63 -15.28 -36.97
CA ALA A 156 5.97 -15.31 -36.38
C ALA A 156 6.89 -14.25 -37.01
N LEU A 157 6.86 -14.12 -38.34
CA LEU A 157 7.63 -13.12 -39.07
C LEU A 157 7.18 -11.69 -38.71
N ASP A 158 5.88 -11.42 -38.64
CA ASP A 158 5.35 -10.09 -38.25
C ASP A 158 5.87 -9.64 -36.87
N VAL A 159 5.94 -10.58 -35.91
CA VAL A 159 6.52 -10.31 -34.58
C VAL A 159 8.02 -10.01 -34.70
N LEU A 160 8.76 -10.80 -35.48
CA LEU A 160 10.20 -10.62 -35.69
C LEU A 160 10.53 -9.29 -36.38
N GLU A 161 9.75 -8.88 -37.38
CA GLU A 161 9.90 -7.59 -38.05
C GLU A 161 9.66 -6.42 -37.07
N SER A 162 8.69 -6.57 -36.17
CA SER A 162 8.38 -5.56 -35.16
C SER A 162 9.50 -5.37 -34.13
N ILE A 163 10.16 -6.46 -33.71
CA ILE A 163 11.19 -6.44 -32.64
C ILE A 163 12.63 -6.37 -33.17
N GLY A 164 12.86 -6.76 -34.43
CA GLY A 164 14.16 -6.83 -35.10
C GLY A 164 15.02 -5.56 -34.98
N PRO A 165 14.46 -4.34 -35.14
CA PRO A 165 15.21 -3.10 -34.97
C PRO A 165 15.79 -2.86 -33.57
N PHE A 166 15.39 -3.65 -32.56
CA PHE A 166 15.75 -3.44 -31.15
C PHE A 166 16.53 -4.61 -30.54
N THR A 167 17.06 -5.50 -31.36
CA THR A 167 17.69 -6.77 -30.94
C THR A 167 19.00 -6.61 -30.16
N ASP A 168 19.67 -5.48 -30.33
CA ASP A 168 20.85 -5.08 -29.56
C ASP A 168 20.49 -4.32 -28.28
N ALA A 169 19.35 -3.62 -28.28
CA ALA A 169 18.94 -2.74 -27.19
C ALA A 169 18.04 -3.39 -26.13
N LEU A 170 17.15 -4.31 -26.52
CA LEU A 170 16.08 -4.83 -25.65
C LEU A 170 16.20 -6.32 -25.35
N ARG A 171 15.77 -6.69 -24.14
CA ARG A 171 15.61 -8.08 -23.70
C ARG A 171 14.31 -8.66 -24.26
N PHE A 172 14.42 -9.74 -25.04
CA PHE A 172 13.29 -10.52 -25.56
C PHE A 172 13.23 -11.96 -25.06
N LEU A 173 14.13 -12.32 -24.14
CA LEU A 173 14.25 -13.66 -23.58
C LEU A 173 13.62 -13.73 -22.19
N PRO A 174 12.92 -14.82 -21.87
CA PRO A 174 12.37 -15.05 -20.54
C PRO A 174 13.49 -15.43 -19.56
N ARG A 175 13.20 -15.34 -18.26
CA ARG A 175 14.09 -15.83 -17.20
C ARG A 175 13.75 -17.28 -16.87
N PRO A 176 14.71 -18.22 -16.91
CA PRO A 176 14.45 -19.59 -16.49
C PRO A 176 14.02 -19.62 -15.01
N ALA A 177 12.94 -20.34 -14.70
CA ALA A 177 12.46 -20.52 -13.33
C ALA A 177 12.76 -21.95 -12.85
N ALA A 178 12.94 -22.13 -11.55
CA ALA A 178 13.17 -23.47 -10.98
C ALA A 178 11.89 -24.34 -11.01
N ARG A 179 10.72 -23.71 -10.98
CA ARG A 179 9.40 -24.34 -10.85
C ARG A 179 8.40 -23.70 -11.81
N PRO A 180 7.35 -24.43 -12.21
CA PRO A 180 6.22 -23.84 -12.92
C PRO A 180 5.46 -22.85 -12.02
N PRO A 181 4.64 -21.95 -12.60
CA PRO A 181 3.77 -21.07 -11.82
C PRO A 181 2.82 -21.87 -10.91
N GLY A 182 2.49 -21.29 -9.75
CA GLY A 182 1.50 -21.84 -8.82
C GLY A 182 0.07 -21.79 -9.36
N ASP A 183 -0.89 -22.28 -8.58
CA ASP A 183 -2.31 -22.16 -8.88
C ASP A 183 -2.70 -20.69 -9.04
N ALA A 184 -3.13 -20.31 -10.24
CA ALA A 184 -3.42 -18.92 -10.58
C ALA A 184 -4.76 -18.41 -10.00
N THR A 185 -5.49 -19.25 -9.27
CA THR A 185 -6.67 -18.84 -8.47
C THR A 185 -6.30 -18.40 -7.06
N LEU A 186 -5.08 -18.74 -6.60
CA LEU A 186 -4.56 -18.36 -5.29
C LEU A 186 -3.60 -17.18 -5.45
N VAL A 187 -3.67 -16.26 -4.49
CA VAL A 187 -2.72 -15.15 -4.42
C VAL A 187 -2.19 -15.01 -3.00
N SER A 188 -1.05 -14.36 -2.85
CA SER A 188 -0.51 -13.92 -1.57
C SER A 188 -0.20 -12.45 -1.63
N TRP A 189 -0.43 -11.71 -0.55
CA TRP A 189 -0.09 -10.30 -0.51
C TRP A 189 1.42 -10.07 -0.47
N GLU A 190 2.13 -10.85 0.34
CA GLU A 190 3.59 -10.85 0.41
C GLU A 190 4.09 -12.29 0.23
N THR A 191 5.28 -12.47 -0.36
CA THR A 191 5.93 -13.79 -0.36
C THR A 191 6.46 -14.12 1.03
N ALA A 192 6.72 -15.40 1.32
CA ALA A 192 7.42 -15.79 2.55
C ALA A 192 8.76 -15.03 2.70
N GLY A 193 9.48 -14.81 1.58
CA GLY A 193 10.71 -14.04 1.55
C GLY A 193 10.53 -12.56 1.87
N ASP A 194 9.44 -11.93 1.41
CA ASP A 194 9.10 -10.54 1.76
C ASP A 194 8.83 -10.39 3.26
N VAL A 195 8.01 -11.28 3.82
CA VAL A 195 7.69 -11.30 5.26
C VAL A 195 8.96 -11.52 6.07
N ARG A 196 9.80 -12.48 5.68
CA ARG A 196 11.10 -12.76 6.32
C ARG A 196 12.02 -11.53 6.29
N ARG A 197 12.18 -10.89 5.13
CA ARG A 197 12.99 -9.65 5.01
C ARG A 197 12.45 -8.53 5.90
N ARG A 198 11.13 -8.35 5.97
CA ARG A 198 10.52 -7.34 6.83
C ARG A 198 10.71 -7.64 8.31
N LEU A 199 10.63 -8.90 8.73
CA LEU A 199 10.95 -9.32 10.10
C LEU A 199 12.43 -9.06 10.41
N ALA A 200 13.34 -9.42 9.50
CA ALA A 200 14.79 -9.24 9.66
C ALA A 200 15.19 -7.77 9.75
N ALA A 201 14.47 -6.87 9.07
CA ALA A 201 14.71 -5.42 9.16
C ALA A 201 14.35 -4.82 10.53
N ARG A 202 13.65 -5.54 11.41
CA ARG A 202 13.28 -5.04 12.74
C ARG A 202 14.47 -5.07 13.68
N ARG A 203 14.85 -3.90 14.18
CA ARG A 203 15.91 -3.76 15.19
C ARG A 203 15.38 -3.96 16.62
N PRO A 204 16.23 -4.39 17.57
CA PRO A 204 15.91 -4.34 18.99
C PRO A 204 15.47 -2.92 19.39
N ASN A 205 14.50 -2.80 20.29
CA ASN A 205 14.10 -1.49 20.81
C ASN A 205 15.13 -1.03 21.86
N PRO A 206 15.89 0.05 21.62
CA PRO A 206 16.94 0.49 22.56
C PRO A 206 16.40 0.82 23.95
N ALA A 207 15.18 1.33 24.05
CA ALA A 207 14.57 1.65 25.34
C ALA A 207 14.25 0.39 26.16
N ILE A 208 13.79 -0.68 25.50
CA ILE A 208 13.53 -1.97 26.16
C ILE A 208 14.84 -2.65 26.53
N ALA A 209 15.85 -2.59 25.66
CA ALA A 209 17.17 -3.14 25.96
C ALA A 209 17.84 -2.42 27.16
N ALA A 210 17.79 -1.08 27.18
CA ALA A 210 18.28 -0.28 28.31
C ALA A 210 17.47 -0.51 29.60
N MET A 211 16.16 -0.75 29.49
CA MET A 211 15.33 -1.13 30.63
C MET A 211 15.75 -2.50 31.17
N ASN A 212 15.88 -3.51 30.32
CA ASN A 212 16.30 -4.85 30.73
C ASN A 212 17.66 -4.81 31.43
N GLU A 213 18.65 -4.12 30.85
CA GLU A 213 19.96 -3.90 31.48
C GLU A 213 19.83 -3.17 32.84
N ALA A 214 18.92 -2.20 32.96
CA ALA A 214 18.67 -1.55 34.25
C ALA A 214 18.11 -2.53 35.29
N LEU A 215 17.20 -3.42 34.90
CA LEU A 215 16.54 -4.36 35.80
C LEU A 215 17.47 -5.52 36.21
N THR A 216 18.30 -6.02 35.30
CA THR A 216 19.15 -7.21 35.53
C THR A 216 20.53 -6.88 36.06
N VAL A 217 21.08 -5.70 35.75
CA VAL A 217 22.44 -5.31 36.15
C VAL A 217 22.42 -4.18 37.17
N TRP A 218 21.89 -3.02 36.76
CA TRP A 218 22.10 -1.79 37.52
C TRP A 218 21.27 -1.71 38.80
N ASN A 219 20.06 -2.25 38.78
CA ASN A 219 19.21 -2.24 39.97
C ASN A 219 19.70 -3.22 41.04
N PRO A 220 20.13 -4.46 40.74
CA PRO A 220 20.82 -5.32 41.71
C PRO A 220 22.11 -4.71 42.25
N PHE A 221 22.97 -4.16 41.38
CA PHE A 221 24.20 -3.49 41.82
C PHE A 221 23.92 -2.29 42.74
N ALA A 222 22.88 -1.50 42.46
CA ALA A 222 22.47 -0.41 43.33
C ALA A 222 22.01 -0.89 44.71
N ASP A 223 21.48 -2.11 44.81
CA ASP A 223 21.05 -2.67 46.09
C ASP A 223 22.23 -3.26 46.88
N GLU A 224 23.24 -3.81 46.21
CA GLU A 224 24.52 -4.16 46.85
C GLU A 224 25.18 -2.93 47.47
N LEU A 225 25.21 -1.81 46.75
CA LEU A 225 25.68 -0.53 47.29
C LEU A 225 24.84 -0.07 48.49
N LEU A 226 23.51 -0.23 48.42
CA LEU A 226 22.61 0.15 49.52
C LEU A 226 22.87 -0.72 50.76
N ALA A 227 22.96 -2.03 50.59
CA ALA A 227 23.24 -2.97 51.68
C ALA A 227 24.58 -2.64 52.35
N HIS A 228 25.61 -2.37 51.54
CA HIS A 228 26.93 -1.98 52.03
C HIS A 228 26.91 -0.69 52.87
N TRP A 229 26.10 0.30 52.48
CA TRP A 229 25.93 1.53 53.26
C TRP A 229 25.12 1.32 54.54
N LEU A 230 24.09 0.47 54.51
CA LEU A 230 23.24 0.18 55.68
C LEU A 230 24.02 -0.51 56.81
N GLU A 231 25.09 -1.26 56.51
CA GLU A 231 26.01 -1.83 57.51
C GLU A 231 26.66 -0.75 58.41
N THR A 232 26.74 0.50 57.94
CA THR A 232 27.38 1.61 58.67
C THR A 232 26.43 2.45 59.51
N VAL A 233 25.13 2.14 59.47
CA VAL A 233 24.07 2.95 60.09
C VAL A 233 23.75 2.47 61.50
N ARG A 234 23.85 3.36 62.49
CA ARG A 234 23.33 3.17 63.86
C ARG A 234 22.50 4.39 64.24
N ASP A 235 21.33 4.18 64.83
CA ASP A 235 20.41 5.27 65.27
C ASP A 235 20.18 6.35 64.19
N GLY A 236 20.11 5.91 62.93
CA GLY A 236 19.94 6.78 61.76
C GLY A 236 21.18 7.57 61.35
N GLN A 237 22.33 7.46 62.03
CA GLN A 237 23.59 8.10 61.63
C GLN A 237 24.40 7.18 60.71
N ILE A 238 24.79 7.69 59.53
CA ILE A 238 25.62 6.97 58.54
C ILE A 238 27.09 7.11 58.94
N LEU A 239 27.89 6.03 58.76
CA LEU A 239 29.25 5.92 59.28
C LEU A 239 29.34 5.99 60.83
N ALA A 240 28.27 5.60 61.53
CA ALA A 240 28.28 5.48 62.99
C ALA A 240 29.00 4.21 63.46
N THR A 241 29.16 3.22 62.58
CA THR A 241 30.01 2.05 62.79
C THR A 241 30.71 1.72 61.48
N GLU A 242 31.96 1.30 61.56
CA GLU A 242 32.70 0.79 60.40
C GLU A 242 33.05 -0.68 60.69
N PRO A 243 32.29 -1.65 60.12
CA PRO A 243 32.57 -3.06 60.33
C PRO A 243 33.93 -3.47 59.77
N ASP A 244 34.51 -4.53 60.33
CA ASP A 244 35.79 -5.07 59.86
C ASP A 244 35.73 -5.43 58.36
N GLY A 245 36.78 -5.01 57.63
CA GLY A 245 36.90 -5.21 56.18
C GLY A 245 35.89 -4.44 55.31
N TRP A 246 35.14 -3.49 55.88
CA TRP A 246 34.16 -2.70 55.12
C TRP A 246 34.82 -1.94 53.96
N ARG A 247 35.98 -1.30 54.19
CA ARG A 247 36.70 -0.55 53.15
C ARG A 247 37.19 -1.43 51.99
N ASP A 248 37.63 -2.65 52.28
CA ASP A 248 38.08 -3.60 51.26
C ASP A 248 36.91 -4.08 50.40
N ARG A 249 35.76 -4.41 51.02
CA ARG A 249 34.51 -4.74 50.31
C ARG A 249 34.02 -3.56 49.47
N GLY A 250 34.12 -2.34 49.98
CA GLY A 250 33.78 -1.12 49.25
C GLY A 250 34.66 -0.90 48.01
N SER A 251 35.97 -1.15 48.14
CA SER A 251 36.93 -1.07 47.02
C SER A 251 36.63 -2.13 45.94
N ALA A 252 36.25 -3.33 46.36
CA ALA A 252 35.80 -4.39 45.45
C ALA A 252 34.52 -3.99 44.70
N LEU A 253 33.54 -3.36 45.36
CA LEU A 253 32.31 -2.86 44.73
C LEU A 253 32.59 -1.78 43.66
N LEU A 254 33.53 -0.87 43.91
CA LEU A 254 33.93 0.15 42.91
C LEU A 254 34.67 -0.46 41.71
N THR A 255 35.47 -1.51 41.94
CA THR A 255 36.12 -2.27 40.87
C THR A 255 35.07 -2.97 40.02
N ARG A 256 34.10 -3.64 40.64
CA ARG A 256 32.99 -4.30 39.96
C ARG A 256 32.13 -3.31 39.17
N TYR A 257 31.86 -2.12 39.71
CA TYR A 257 31.19 -1.05 38.96
C TYR A 257 31.91 -0.72 37.66
N THR A 258 33.24 -0.62 37.70
CA THR A 258 34.05 -0.27 36.53
C THR A 258 33.96 -1.35 35.45
N ALA A 259 34.00 -2.62 35.84
CA ALA A 259 33.77 -3.74 34.92
C ALA A 259 32.36 -3.70 34.33
N LEU A 260 31.32 -3.60 35.17
CA LEU A 260 29.92 -3.54 34.71
C LEU A 260 29.66 -2.33 33.80
N ALA A 261 30.28 -1.18 34.07
CA ALA A 261 30.11 0.04 33.26
C ALA A 261 30.79 -0.03 31.88
N ALA A 262 31.82 -0.88 31.74
CA ALA A 262 32.49 -1.15 30.49
C ALA A 262 31.69 -2.16 29.64
N GLU A 263 31.12 -3.19 30.26
CA GLU A 263 30.34 -4.24 29.59
C GLU A 263 28.90 -3.80 29.24
N HIS A 264 28.23 -3.10 30.16
CA HIS A 264 26.82 -2.76 30.07
C HIS A 264 26.62 -1.27 29.77
N THR A 265 26.53 -0.95 28.47
CA THR A 265 26.56 0.44 27.99
C THR A 265 25.18 1.02 27.63
N LEU A 266 24.10 0.23 27.65
CA LEU A 266 22.80 0.65 27.11
C LEU A 266 22.04 1.57 28.08
N CYS A 267 22.11 1.29 29.39
CA CYS A 267 21.47 2.09 30.42
C CYS A 267 22.44 3.12 30.98
N THR A 268 22.25 4.41 30.68
CA THR A 268 23.16 5.47 31.13
C THR A 268 22.79 6.10 32.48
N LYS A 269 21.72 5.62 33.14
CA LYS A 269 21.18 6.25 34.35
C LYS A 269 22.18 6.28 35.51
N HIS A 270 22.99 5.24 35.65
CA HIS A 270 24.03 5.11 36.69
C HIS A 270 25.13 6.18 36.58
N ARG A 271 25.32 6.80 35.41
CA ARG A 271 26.31 7.86 35.17
C ARG A 271 25.83 9.24 35.61
N LYS A 272 24.52 9.42 35.82
CA LYS A 272 23.93 10.72 36.16
C LYS A 272 24.18 11.03 37.64
N PRO A 273 24.95 12.09 37.99
CA PRO A 273 25.41 12.34 39.36
C PRO A 273 24.29 12.54 40.38
N LYS A 274 23.11 13.00 39.94
CA LYS A 274 21.95 13.26 40.80
C LYS A 274 21.08 12.03 41.09
N THR A 275 21.46 10.85 40.61
CA THR A 275 20.69 9.62 40.89
C THR A 275 21.17 8.97 42.18
N ASN A 276 20.26 8.37 42.95
CA ASN A 276 20.60 7.79 44.26
C ASN A 276 21.75 6.78 44.17
N ALA A 277 21.74 5.87 43.19
CA ALA A 277 22.83 4.91 42.99
C ALA A 277 24.18 5.59 42.69
N ALA A 278 24.19 6.67 41.91
CA ALA A 278 25.41 7.44 41.65
C ALA A 278 25.90 8.17 42.91
N ILE A 279 24.98 8.71 43.73
CA ILE A 279 25.30 9.36 45.01
C ILE A 279 25.93 8.37 45.99
N LEU A 280 25.38 7.16 46.11
CA LEU A 280 25.93 6.09 46.94
C LEU A 280 27.33 5.68 46.48
N ARG A 281 27.53 5.47 45.17
CA ARG A 281 28.83 5.11 44.58
C ARG A 281 29.87 6.20 44.75
N MET A 282 29.53 7.45 44.42
CA MET A 282 30.46 8.58 44.51
C MET A 282 30.84 8.85 45.97
N SER A 283 29.88 8.80 46.89
CA SER A 283 30.17 8.92 48.32
C SER A 283 31.09 7.82 48.82
N LEU A 284 30.98 6.60 48.29
CA LEU A 284 31.85 5.48 48.68
C LEU A 284 33.28 5.74 48.22
N ALA A 285 33.46 6.21 46.99
CA ALA A 285 34.78 6.60 46.47
C ALA A 285 35.41 7.74 47.28
N GLU A 286 34.61 8.74 47.69
CA GLU A 286 35.08 9.86 48.53
C GLU A 286 35.55 9.35 49.90
N VAL A 287 34.79 8.49 50.57
CA VAL A 287 35.13 7.95 51.90
C VAL A 287 36.37 7.05 51.85
N LEU A 288 36.52 6.25 50.80
CA LEU A 288 37.72 5.42 50.60
C LEU A 288 38.96 6.27 50.29
N ALA A 289 38.78 7.47 49.72
CA ALA A 289 39.84 8.45 49.52
C ALA A 289 40.08 9.37 50.74
N GLY A 290 39.47 9.09 51.89
CA GLY A 290 39.62 9.88 53.12
C GLY A 290 38.87 11.22 53.11
N ARG A 291 37.95 11.42 52.17
CA ARG A 291 37.13 12.64 52.04
C ARG A 291 35.72 12.44 52.59
N ARG A 292 35.00 13.54 52.83
CA ARG A 292 33.63 13.49 53.34
C ARG A 292 32.65 13.03 52.25
N PRO A 293 31.66 12.18 52.57
CA PRO A 293 30.63 11.77 51.62
C PRO A 293 29.70 12.94 51.24
N SER A 294 28.90 12.74 50.19
CA SER A 294 27.92 13.75 49.75
C SER A 294 26.88 14.04 50.84
N PRO A 295 26.46 15.32 51.04
CA PRO A 295 25.37 15.63 51.97
C PRO A 295 24.03 14.99 51.56
N LEU A 296 23.89 14.57 50.30
CA LEU A 296 22.69 13.91 49.79
C LEU A 296 22.66 12.39 50.08
N LEU A 297 23.72 11.81 50.64
CA LEU A 297 23.83 10.36 50.86
C LEU A 297 22.69 9.83 51.73
N ARG A 298 22.38 10.52 52.83
CA ARG A 298 21.28 10.17 53.74
C ARG A 298 19.95 10.13 53.00
N HIS A 299 19.61 11.23 52.33
CA HIS A 299 18.39 11.32 51.55
C HIS A 299 18.31 10.23 50.46
N ALA A 300 19.43 9.89 49.81
CA ALA A 300 19.48 8.86 48.79
C ALA A 300 19.20 7.45 49.34
N ILE A 301 19.76 7.11 50.52
CA ILE A 301 19.52 5.85 51.24
C ILE A 301 18.06 5.77 51.68
N ASP A 302 17.56 6.79 52.40
CA ASP A 302 16.19 6.83 52.92
C ASP A 302 15.17 6.70 51.78
N SER A 303 15.40 7.40 50.67
CA SER A 303 14.54 7.34 49.48
C SER A 303 14.57 5.96 48.80
N MET A 304 15.70 5.26 48.82
CA MET A 304 15.79 3.92 48.25
C MET A 304 15.08 2.89 49.12
N VAL A 305 15.27 2.94 50.44
CA VAL A 305 14.59 2.06 51.41
C VAL A 305 13.08 2.30 51.39
N ALA A 306 12.61 3.55 51.46
CA ALA A 306 11.18 3.87 51.43
C ALA A 306 10.49 3.38 50.13
N LYS A 307 11.21 3.45 49.00
CA LYS A 307 10.68 3.07 47.69
C LYS A 307 10.70 1.56 47.45
N ARG A 308 11.75 0.86 47.89
CA ARG A 308 12.04 -0.54 47.49
C ARG A 308 11.93 -1.56 48.62
N GLY A 309 11.93 -1.13 49.89
CA GLY A 309 12.25 -1.97 51.05
C GLY A 309 13.77 -2.05 51.28
N ALA A 310 14.19 -2.38 52.51
CA ALA A 310 15.60 -2.62 52.79
C ALA A 310 16.05 -3.96 52.16
N PRO A 311 17.27 -4.05 51.61
CA PRO A 311 17.82 -5.32 51.13
C PRO A 311 17.72 -6.41 52.20
N GLY A 312 17.14 -7.56 51.85
CA GLY A 312 16.87 -8.66 52.78
C GLY A 312 15.45 -8.71 53.34
N GLU A 313 14.63 -7.67 53.16
CA GLU A 313 13.21 -7.70 53.50
C GLU A 313 12.37 -8.42 52.42
N ALA A 314 11.26 -9.04 52.84
CA ALA A 314 10.34 -9.73 51.93
C ALA A 314 9.80 -8.82 50.80
N ARG A 315 9.53 -7.54 51.11
CA ARG A 315 9.07 -6.55 50.13
C ARG A 315 10.12 -6.27 49.04
N HIS A 316 11.39 -6.25 49.42
CA HIS A 316 12.52 -6.01 48.50
C HIS A 316 12.75 -7.23 47.60
N ALA A 317 12.74 -8.44 48.18
CA ALA A 317 12.84 -9.69 47.43
C ALA A 317 11.70 -9.82 46.39
N ALA A 318 10.45 -9.58 46.79
CA ALA A 318 9.30 -9.61 45.88
C ALA A 318 9.43 -8.61 44.72
N LEU A 319 9.96 -7.41 44.96
CA LEU A 319 10.23 -6.42 43.91
C LEU A 319 11.30 -6.92 42.93
N ARG A 320 12.36 -7.58 43.42
CA ARG A 320 13.43 -8.14 42.60
C ARG A 320 12.94 -9.27 41.72
N ASP A 321 12.17 -10.19 42.30
CA ASP A 321 11.56 -11.31 41.57
C ASP A 321 10.66 -10.79 40.45
N GLN A 322 9.83 -9.77 40.73
CA GLN A 322 9.00 -9.15 39.71
C GLN A 322 9.83 -8.49 38.59
N GLN A 323 10.90 -7.77 38.93
CA GLN A 323 11.77 -7.11 37.94
C GLN A 323 12.55 -8.10 37.10
N ALA A 324 13.07 -9.17 37.70
CA ALA A 324 13.72 -10.27 37.01
C ALA A 324 12.73 -10.99 36.07
N ALA A 325 11.51 -11.26 36.54
CA ALA A 325 10.44 -11.83 35.73
C ALA A 325 10.06 -10.94 34.53
N HIS A 326 10.05 -9.60 34.70
CA HIS A 326 9.82 -8.67 33.60
C HIS A 326 10.96 -8.65 32.58
N ALA A 327 12.22 -8.61 33.03
CA ALA A 327 13.38 -8.58 32.15
C ALA A 327 13.60 -9.90 31.40
N ALA A 328 13.19 -11.02 31.99
CA ALA A 328 13.26 -12.36 31.39
C ALA A 328 12.15 -12.64 30.35
N ARG A 329 11.22 -11.69 30.11
CA ARG A 329 10.22 -11.86 29.05
C ARG A 329 10.89 -11.74 27.68
N PRO A 330 10.65 -12.68 26.76
CA PRO A 330 11.20 -12.57 25.41
C PRO A 330 10.79 -11.26 24.73
N THR A 331 11.75 -10.63 24.08
CA THR A 331 11.47 -9.40 23.33
C THR A 331 10.74 -9.74 22.03
N HIS A 332 9.97 -8.78 21.49
CA HIS A 332 9.39 -8.95 20.15
C HIS A 332 10.44 -9.15 19.06
N HIS A 333 11.68 -8.71 19.29
CA HIS A 333 12.79 -8.97 18.38
C HIS A 333 13.21 -10.45 18.43
N ALA A 334 13.35 -11.04 19.62
CA ALA A 334 13.64 -12.46 19.78
C ALA A 334 12.53 -13.34 19.15
N LEU A 335 11.26 -13.00 19.40
CA LEU A 335 10.12 -13.67 18.76
C LEU A 335 10.15 -13.53 17.23
N ALA A 336 10.57 -12.37 16.70
CA ALA A 336 10.72 -12.19 15.26
C ALA A 336 11.86 -13.03 14.66
N GLN A 337 12.96 -13.26 15.39
CA GLN A 337 14.04 -14.15 14.95
C GLN A 337 13.57 -15.60 14.83
N ALA A 338 12.83 -16.10 15.82
CA ALA A 338 12.25 -17.43 15.74
C ALA A 338 11.28 -17.60 14.55
N LEU A 339 10.52 -16.55 14.21
CA LEU A 339 9.67 -16.55 13.02
C LEU A 339 10.48 -16.57 11.71
N ILE A 340 11.62 -15.87 11.67
CA ILE A 340 12.52 -15.89 10.51
C ILE A 340 13.05 -17.30 10.27
N GLU A 341 13.47 -18.00 11.33
CA GLU A 341 13.95 -19.38 11.24
C GLU A 341 12.86 -20.32 10.71
N ARG A 342 11.62 -20.22 11.23
CA ARG A 342 10.48 -21.00 10.71
C ARG A 342 10.22 -20.73 9.23
N LEU A 343 10.22 -19.45 8.84
CA LEU A 343 9.98 -19.05 7.46
C LEU A 343 11.11 -19.43 6.51
N ASP A 344 12.33 -19.68 6.99
CA ASP A 344 13.46 -20.07 6.14
C ASP A 344 13.28 -21.47 5.53
N ALA A 345 12.49 -22.33 6.21
CA ALA A 345 12.23 -23.71 5.79
C ALA A 345 11.27 -23.84 4.58
N VAL A 346 10.68 -22.74 4.09
CA VAL A 346 9.71 -22.77 2.98
C VAL A 346 10.20 -22.00 1.75
N PRO A 347 9.58 -22.21 0.56
CA PRO A 347 9.94 -21.45 -0.63
C PRO A 347 9.74 -19.95 -0.43
N GLN A 348 10.75 -19.15 -0.78
CA GLN A 348 10.79 -17.70 -0.48
C GLN A 348 10.14 -16.84 -1.57
N ASP A 349 9.80 -17.43 -2.71
CA ASP A 349 9.32 -16.79 -3.94
C ASP A 349 7.78 -16.76 -4.05
N ARG A 350 7.06 -17.35 -3.10
CA ARG A 350 5.59 -17.39 -3.06
C ARG A 350 5.04 -17.32 -1.63
N GLY A 351 3.72 -17.29 -1.50
CA GLY A 351 3.05 -17.44 -0.21
C GLY A 351 3.08 -18.86 0.34
N VAL A 352 2.48 -19.06 1.51
CA VAL A 352 2.34 -20.34 2.20
C VAL A 352 0.87 -20.75 2.26
N PRO A 353 0.54 -22.05 2.11
CA PRO A 353 -0.86 -22.51 2.08
C PRO A 353 -1.56 -22.42 3.45
N SER A 354 -0.79 -22.35 4.54
CA SER A 354 -1.30 -22.09 5.89
C SER A 354 -0.27 -21.31 6.69
N THR A 355 -0.75 -20.41 7.57
CA THR A 355 0.08 -19.62 8.49
C THR A 355 0.17 -20.23 9.87
N ASP A 356 -0.66 -21.22 10.21
CA ASP A 356 -0.75 -21.84 11.54
C ASP A 356 0.59 -22.43 12.03
N PRO A 357 1.40 -23.13 11.19
CA PRO A 357 2.70 -23.66 11.62
C PRO A 357 3.68 -22.57 12.04
N PHE A 358 3.50 -21.35 11.52
CA PHE A 358 4.37 -20.22 11.78
C PHE A 358 3.87 -19.40 12.97
N THR A 359 2.54 -19.34 13.19
CA THR A 359 1.91 -18.54 14.25
C THR A 359 1.69 -19.28 15.56
N ALA A 360 2.03 -20.58 15.62
CA ALA A 360 2.08 -21.38 16.83
C ALA A 360 3.00 -20.76 17.92
N PRO A 361 2.78 -21.04 19.22
CA PRO A 361 3.66 -20.62 20.29
C PRO A 361 5.13 -20.94 20.00
N VAL A 362 6.04 -20.08 20.44
CA VAL A 362 7.48 -20.25 20.26
C VAL A 362 8.10 -20.64 21.59
N THR A 363 8.92 -21.70 21.60
CA THR A 363 9.75 -22.04 22.75
C THR A 363 11.00 -21.17 22.77
N LEU A 364 11.12 -20.27 23.75
CA LEU A 364 12.31 -19.46 24.00
C LEU A 364 12.76 -19.66 25.45
N ASP A 365 14.03 -19.98 25.65
CA ASP A 365 14.62 -20.24 26.97
C ASP A 365 13.82 -21.27 27.80
N GLY A 366 13.33 -22.33 27.13
CA GLY A 366 12.54 -23.40 27.75
C GLY A 366 11.09 -23.03 28.10
N ARG A 367 10.60 -21.86 27.67
CA ARG A 367 9.22 -21.39 27.91
C ARG A 367 8.46 -21.26 26.61
N GLU A 368 7.22 -21.74 26.57
CA GLU A 368 6.31 -21.45 25.48
C GLU A 368 5.77 -20.03 25.59
N VAL A 369 5.90 -19.26 24.52
CA VAL A 369 5.45 -17.87 24.45
C VAL A 369 4.55 -17.66 23.25
N GLU A 370 3.35 -17.15 23.54
CA GLU A 370 2.37 -16.73 22.55
C GLU A 370 2.88 -15.54 21.73
N LEU A 371 2.59 -15.56 20.43
CA LEU A 371 2.98 -14.46 19.55
C LEU A 371 2.07 -13.24 19.74
N PRO A 372 2.62 -12.02 19.82
CA PRO A 372 1.81 -10.81 19.74
C PRO A 372 1.04 -10.75 18.40
N ASP A 373 -0.20 -10.27 18.42
CA ASP A 373 -1.06 -10.16 17.22
C ASP A 373 -0.35 -9.46 16.06
N ARG A 374 0.46 -8.44 16.35
CA ARG A 374 1.22 -7.71 15.33
C ARG A 374 2.20 -8.59 14.55
N LEU A 375 2.77 -9.63 15.17
CA LEU A 375 3.62 -10.60 14.50
C LEU A 375 2.78 -11.64 13.77
N ARG A 376 1.68 -12.12 14.36
CA ARG A 376 0.74 -13.04 13.68
C ARG A 376 0.20 -12.43 12.38
N THR A 377 -0.35 -11.21 12.46
CA THR A 377 -0.84 -10.46 11.30
C THR A 377 0.26 -10.08 10.30
N MET A 378 1.54 -10.15 10.68
CA MET A 378 2.65 -9.98 9.72
C MET A 378 2.90 -11.27 8.95
N VAL A 379 2.83 -12.42 9.62
CA VAL A 379 2.93 -13.75 9.01
C VAL A 379 1.72 -14.03 8.12
N ASP A 380 0.51 -13.64 8.53
CA ASP A 380 -0.72 -13.85 7.76
C ASP A 380 -0.69 -13.23 6.34
N ARG A 381 0.20 -12.27 6.11
CA ARG A 381 0.42 -11.63 4.80
C ARG A 381 0.98 -12.60 3.76
N ALA A 382 1.67 -13.63 4.23
CA ALA A 382 2.19 -14.70 3.40
C ALA A 382 1.13 -15.75 3.06
N LEU A 383 -0.09 -15.70 3.62
CA LEU A 383 -1.13 -16.66 3.28
C LEU A 383 -1.43 -16.64 1.78
N GLU A 384 -1.34 -17.81 1.16
CA GLU A 384 -1.75 -18.06 -0.21
C GLU A 384 -3.17 -18.61 -0.21
N ALA A 385 -4.14 -17.81 -0.67
CA ALA A 385 -5.56 -18.15 -0.64
C ALA A 385 -6.33 -17.40 -1.75
N PRO A 386 -7.61 -17.76 -2.02
CA PRO A 386 -8.47 -16.95 -2.87
C PRO A 386 -8.58 -15.51 -2.33
N VAL A 387 -8.70 -14.54 -3.25
CA VAL A 387 -8.73 -13.11 -2.89
C VAL A 387 -9.88 -12.77 -1.94
N SER A 388 -11.04 -13.42 -2.08
CA SER A 388 -12.17 -13.28 -1.15
C SER A 388 -11.78 -13.65 0.28
N THR A 389 -11.12 -14.79 0.47
CA THR A 389 -10.64 -15.24 1.78
C THR A 389 -9.63 -14.26 2.39
N LEU A 390 -8.73 -13.68 1.59
CA LEU A 390 -7.78 -12.68 2.09
C LEU A 390 -8.47 -11.36 2.49
N ALA A 391 -9.54 -10.98 1.79
CA ALA A 391 -10.35 -9.81 2.14
C ALA A 391 -11.17 -10.05 3.42
N GLU A 392 -11.83 -11.19 3.54
CA GLU A 392 -12.61 -11.61 4.72
C GLU A 392 -11.74 -11.69 5.98
N ARG A 393 -10.49 -12.19 5.87
CA ARG A 393 -9.53 -12.23 6.98
C ARG A 393 -8.88 -10.86 7.29
N GLY A 394 -9.22 -9.81 6.56
CA GLY A 394 -8.64 -8.47 6.76
C GLY A 394 -7.15 -8.36 6.41
N ILE A 395 -6.62 -9.31 5.63
CA ILE A 395 -5.24 -9.28 5.11
C ILE A 395 -5.15 -8.22 4.01
N VAL A 396 -6.13 -8.19 3.10
CA VAL A 396 -6.31 -7.12 2.12
C VAL A 396 -7.03 -5.95 2.80
N ARG A 397 -6.30 -4.86 3.04
CA ARG A 397 -6.78 -3.76 3.91
C ARG A 397 -7.37 -2.56 3.17
N SER A 398 -7.20 -2.51 1.85
CA SER A 398 -7.76 -1.43 1.04
C SER A 398 -8.08 -1.91 -0.37
N ALA A 399 -8.95 -1.16 -1.05
CA ALA A 399 -9.31 -1.43 -2.43
C ALA A 399 -8.10 -1.35 -3.38
N GLU A 400 -7.09 -0.52 -3.07
CA GLU A 400 -5.85 -0.46 -3.85
C GLU A 400 -5.05 -1.74 -3.72
N VAL A 401 -4.90 -2.27 -2.51
CA VAL A 401 -4.21 -3.57 -2.29
C VAL A 401 -4.99 -4.69 -2.98
N LEU A 402 -6.32 -4.65 -2.95
CA LEU A 402 -7.15 -5.59 -3.72
C LEU A 402 -6.85 -5.47 -5.21
N ALA A 403 -6.78 -4.25 -5.75
CA ALA A 403 -6.50 -3.99 -7.15
C ALA A 403 -5.10 -4.45 -7.59
N ASP A 404 -4.12 -4.50 -6.67
CA ASP A 404 -2.78 -5.03 -6.93
C ASP A 404 -2.76 -6.57 -7.07
N LEU A 405 -3.69 -7.28 -6.44
CA LEU A 405 -3.76 -8.75 -6.42
C LEU A 405 -4.62 -9.34 -7.55
N VAL A 406 -5.63 -8.59 -7.98
CA VAL A 406 -6.59 -8.99 -9.02
C VAL A 406 -5.99 -9.28 -10.41
N PRO A 407 -4.90 -8.63 -10.88
CA PRO A 407 -4.28 -8.96 -12.16
C PRO A 407 -4.00 -10.45 -12.37
N GLN A 408 -3.67 -11.19 -11.31
CA GLN A 408 -3.39 -12.63 -11.39
C GLN A 408 -4.66 -13.43 -11.70
N LEU A 409 -5.79 -13.10 -11.04
CA LEU A 409 -7.10 -13.72 -11.30
C LEU A 409 -7.64 -13.39 -12.69
N VAL A 410 -7.48 -12.13 -13.12
CA VAL A 410 -7.93 -11.70 -14.46
C VAL A 410 -7.06 -12.34 -15.54
N ALA A 411 -5.75 -12.48 -15.29
CA ALA A 411 -4.83 -13.17 -16.20
C ALA A 411 -5.24 -14.62 -16.42
N SER A 412 -5.48 -15.38 -15.36
CA SER A 412 -5.87 -16.80 -15.45
C SER A 412 -7.20 -16.98 -16.17
N THR A 413 -8.22 -16.19 -15.80
CA THR A 413 -9.53 -16.19 -16.45
C THR A 413 -9.44 -15.81 -17.93
N THR A 414 -8.72 -14.73 -18.25
CA THR A 414 -8.50 -14.30 -19.64
C THR A 414 -7.83 -15.40 -20.44
N ALA A 415 -6.84 -16.07 -19.84
CA ALA A 415 -6.06 -17.08 -20.52
C ALA A 415 -6.87 -18.36 -20.79
N LEU A 416 -7.94 -18.65 -20.05
CA LEU A 416 -8.85 -19.78 -20.34
C LEU A 416 -9.46 -19.71 -21.75
N SER A 417 -9.53 -18.51 -22.35
CA SER A 417 -9.95 -18.36 -23.75
C SER A 417 -9.00 -19.04 -24.74
N TYR A 418 -7.74 -19.29 -24.38
CA TYR A 418 -6.80 -20.02 -25.23
C TYR A 418 -6.95 -21.54 -25.01
N PRO A 419 -7.35 -22.31 -26.05
CA PRO A 419 -7.52 -23.76 -25.92
C PRO A 419 -6.21 -24.48 -25.61
N ASP A 420 -5.11 -24.05 -26.23
CA ASP A 420 -3.78 -24.61 -26.02
C ASP A 420 -3.28 -24.26 -24.59
N PRO A 421 -2.98 -25.27 -23.74
CA PRO A 421 -2.52 -25.05 -22.37
C PRO A 421 -1.15 -24.35 -22.27
N VAL A 422 -0.29 -24.53 -23.27
CA VAL A 422 1.03 -23.88 -23.34
C VAL A 422 0.86 -22.39 -23.65
N LEU A 423 0.02 -22.06 -24.65
CA LEU A 423 -0.28 -20.65 -24.95
C LEU A 423 -1.00 -19.97 -23.79
N ARG A 424 -1.90 -20.69 -23.12
CA ARG A 424 -2.58 -20.21 -21.90
C ARG A 424 -1.59 -19.84 -20.81
N THR A 425 -0.61 -20.69 -20.54
CA THR A 425 0.46 -20.43 -19.56
C THR A 425 1.26 -19.18 -19.95
N LEU A 426 1.67 -19.07 -21.22
CA LEU A 426 2.38 -17.91 -21.74
C LEU A 426 1.57 -16.61 -21.60
N MET A 427 0.30 -16.63 -21.99
CA MET A 427 -0.56 -15.43 -21.95
C MET A 427 -0.93 -15.01 -20.53
N THR A 428 -1.00 -15.95 -19.60
CA THR A 428 -1.12 -15.65 -18.17
C THR A 428 0.11 -14.86 -17.68
N ALA A 429 1.32 -15.33 -18.04
CA ALA A 429 2.56 -14.67 -17.66
C ALA A 429 2.72 -13.29 -18.32
N VAL A 430 2.35 -13.14 -19.61
CA VAL A 430 2.35 -11.83 -20.30
C VAL A 430 1.38 -10.84 -19.66
N HIS A 431 0.17 -11.28 -19.31
CA HIS A 431 -0.80 -10.41 -18.63
C HIS A 431 -0.25 -9.89 -17.30
N ARG A 432 0.33 -10.79 -16.49
CA ARG A 432 0.95 -10.41 -15.21
C ARG A 432 2.08 -9.40 -15.40
N ALA A 433 3.00 -9.66 -16.32
CA ALA A 433 4.11 -8.76 -16.63
C ALA A 433 3.62 -7.38 -17.11
N PHE A 434 2.57 -7.36 -17.94
CA PHE A 434 2.01 -6.12 -18.46
C PHE A 434 1.37 -5.26 -17.39
N ARG A 435 0.67 -5.87 -16.42
CA ARG A 435 0.04 -5.15 -15.32
C ARG A 435 1.03 -4.60 -14.29
N ASN A 436 2.23 -5.18 -14.20
CA ASN A 436 3.31 -4.68 -13.35
C ASN A 436 4.03 -3.44 -13.94
N ARG A 437 3.71 -3.04 -15.17
CA ARG A 437 4.25 -1.83 -15.78
C ARG A 437 3.76 -0.59 -15.03
N ARG A 438 4.67 0.38 -14.86
CA ARG A 438 4.28 1.71 -14.39
C ARG A 438 3.52 2.45 -15.48
N SER A 439 2.45 3.13 -15.09
CA SER A 439 1.70 4.01 -15.97
C SER A 439 2.46 5.30 -16.26
N LEU A 440 2.27 5.82 -17.48
CA LEU A 440 2.80 7.12 -17.88
C LEU A 440 1.92 8.26 -17.39
N LEU A 441 2.50 9.45 -17.23
CA LEU A 441 1.76 10.69 -17.15
C LEU A 441 1.27 11.01 -18.56
N LEU A 442 -0.06 11.05 -18.72
CA LEU A 442 -0.71 11.37 -19.98
C LEU A 442 -1.48 12.68 -19.85
N LEU A 443 -1.34 13.53 -20.86
CA LEU A 443 -2.05 14.80 -21.01
C LEU A 443 -2.89 14.72 -22.30
N ASN A 444 -3.66 15.77 -22.59
CA ASN A 444 -4.38 15.91 -23.87
C ASN A 444 -5.32 14.73 -24.18
N LEU A 445 -5.91 14.12 -23.14
CA LEU A 445 -6.82 12.98 -23.22
C LEU A 445 -6.22 11.71 -23.85
N GLU A 446 -4.89 11.60 -23.86
CA GLU A 446 -4.21 10.38 -24.29
C GLU A 446 -4.52 9.19 -23.38
N HIS A 447 -4.38 7.96 -23.92
CA HIS A 447 -4.62 6.72 -23.18
C HIS A 447 -3.36 5.87 -23.05
N GLN A 448 -3.29 5.10 -21.96
CA GLN A 448 -2.21 4.14 -21.75
C GLN A 448 -2.26 3.07 -22.84
N VAL A 449 -1.07 2.60 -23.23
CA VAL A 449 -0.91 1.43 -24.10
C VAL A 449 -1.67 0.26 -23.47
N ARG A 450 -2.36 -0.52 -24.31
CA ARG A 450 -3.15 -1.69 -23.93
C ARG A 450 -2.39 -2.96 -24.29
N MET A 451 -2.69 -4.04 -23.57
CA MET A 451 -2.00 -5.33 -23.76
C MET A 451 -2.16 -5.88 -25.19
N GLY A 452 -3.32 -5.66 -25.83
CA GLY A 452 -3.57 -6.09 -27.20
C GLY A 452 -2.79 -5.29 -28.26
N GLU A 453 -2.09 -4.22 -27.88
CA GLU A 453 -1.25 -3.44 -28.79
C GLU A 453 0.21 -3.96 -28.82
N LEU A 454 0.53 -4.98 -28.01
CA LEU A 454 1.83 -5.64 -28.07
C LEU A 454 1.89 -6.57 -29.29
N PRO A 455 2.94 -6.48 -30.15
CA PRO A 455 3.01 -7.26 -31.39
C PRO A 455 2.79 -8.77 -31.19
N TRP A 456 3.43 -9.37 -30.18
CA TRP A 456 3.29 -10.79 -29.88
C TRP A 456 1.92 -11.17 -29.27
N VAL A 457 1.23 -10.26 -28.58
CA VAL A 457 -0.13 -10.53 -28.07
C VAL A 457 -1.17 -10.41 -29.18
N GLU A 458 -0.99 -9.45 -30.08
CA GLU A 458 -1.85 -9.30 -31.26
C GLU A 458 -1.72 -10.50 -32.20
N ALA A 459 -0.49 -10.97 -32.44
CA ALA A 459 -0.21 -12.14 -33.29
C ALA A 459 -0.98 -13.40 -32.84
N VAL A 460 -1.10 -13.62 -31.53
CA VAL A 460 -1.81 -14.79 -30.98
C VAL A 460 -3.30 -14.54 -30.74
N ARG A 461 -3.81 -13.33 -30.99
CA ARG A 461 -5.21 -12.97 -30.66
C ARG A 461 -6.24 -13.88 -31.33
N LYS A 462 -5.99 -14.30 -32.57
CA LYS A 462 -6.87 -15.18 -33.35
C LYS A 462 -7.03 -16.59 -32.77
N TYR A 463 -6.16 -17.00 -31.86
CA TYR A 463 -6.21 -18.31 -31.20
C TYR A 463 -7.06 -18.31 -29.92
N ARG A 464 -7.65 -17.17 -29.54
CA ARG A 464 -8.64 -17.10 -28.45
C ARG A 464 -9.99 -17.58 -28.94
N ARG A 465 -10.67 -18.37 -28.12
CA ARG A 465 -12.12 -18.56 -28.22
C ARG A 465 -12.82 -17.25 -27.90
N THR A 466 -13.74 -16.87 -28.77
CA THR A 466 -14.68 -15.75 -28.59
C THR A 466 -16.12 -16.25 -28.57
N ASP A 467 -16.32 -17.50 -28.16
CA ASP A 467 -17.64 -18.10 -28.04
C ASP A 467 -18.40 -17.54 -26.82
N GLY A 468 -19.70 -17.84 -26.74
CA GLY A 468 -20.55 -17.36 -25.64
C GLY A 468 -20.05 -17.80 -24.26
N ALA A 469 -19.46 -18.99 -24.14
CA ALA A 469 -18.91 -19.50 -22.88
C ALA A 469 -17.72 -18.66 -22.37
N ALA A 470 -16.83 -18.22 -23.26
CA ALA A 470 -15.73 -17.32 -22.88
C ALA A 470 -16.26 -15.95 -22.40
N GLN A 471 -17.29 -15.42 -23.05
CA GLN A 471 -17.93 -14.17 -22.65
C GLN A 471 -18.64 -14.30 -21.30
N GLU A 472 -19.36 -15.40 -21.08
CA GLU A 472 -20.06 -15.70 -19.83
C GLU A 472 -19.09 -15.85 -18.67
N ASN A 473 -17.98 -16.58 -18.85
CA ASN A 473 -16.93 -16.68 -17.83
C ASN A 473 -16.33 -15.31 -17.47
N ALA A 474 -16.06 -14.45 -18.46
CA ALA A 474 -15.58 -13.10 -18.22
C ALA A 474 -16.61 -12.26 -17.45
N HIS A 475 -17.90 -12.42 -17.77
CA HIS A 475 -19.00 -11.78 -17.06
C HIS A 475 -19.09 -12.28 -15.61
N THR A 476 -19.03 -13.58 -15.36
CA THR A 476 -19.04 -14.15 -13.99
C THR A 476 -17.91 -13.58 -13.14
N VAL A 477 -16.69 -13.55 -13.67
CA VAL A 477 -15.53 -12.99 -12.94
C VAL A 477 -15.68 -11.49 -12.74
N LEU A 478 -16.23 -10.75 -13.71
CA LEU A 478 -16.53 -9.34 -13.59
C LEU A 478 -17.54 -9.05 -12.47
N THR A 479 -18.64 -9.81 -12.41
CA THR A 479 -19.67 -9.68 -11.38
C THR A 479 -19.12 -10.07 -10.00
N GLN A 480 -18.36 -11.16 -9.89
CA GLN A 480 -17.72 -11.59 -8.64
C GLN A 480 -16.72 -10.56 -8.12
N LEU A 481 -15.86 -10.03 -9.00
CA LEU A 481 -14.86 -9.03 -8.64
C LEU A 481 -15.50 -7.69 -8.25
N GLY A 482 -16.52 -7.27 -9.00
CA GLY A 482 -17.32 -6.09 -8.67
C GLY A 482 -17.99 -6.25 -7.30
N GLY A 483 -18.67 -7.37 -7.07
CA GLY A 483 -19.32 -7.70 -5.79
C GLY A 483 -18.34 -7.73 -4.63
N LEU A 484 -17.19 -8.39 -4.79
CA LEU A 484 -16.12 -8.43 -3.78
C LEU A 484 -15.59 -7.03 -3.45
N THR A 485 -15.42 -6.18 -4.46
CA THR A 485 -14.95 -4.80 -4.26
C THR A 485 -15.95 -4.00 -3.41
N LEU A 486 -17.25 -4.10 -3.71
CA LEU A 486 -18.29 -3.41 -2.95
C LEU A 486 -18.43 -3.97 -1.54
N HIS A 487 -18.40 -5.29 -1.39
CA HIS A 487 -18.53 -5.96 -0.09
C HIS A 487 -17.32 -5.66 0.82
N ALA A 488 -16.09 -5.78 0.33
CA ALA A 488 -14.91 -5.56 1.16
C ALA A 488 -14.67 -4.07 1.48
N PHE A 489 -15.04 -3.15 0.59
CA PHE A 489 -14.74 -1.72 0.71
C PHE A 489 -15.92 -0.79 0.39
N PRO A 490 -17.07 -0.90 1.08
CA PRO A 490 -18.32 -0.20 0.76
C PRO A 490 -18.30 1.33 0.95
N GLY A 491 -17.20 1.89 1.45
CA GLY A 491 -17.05 3.35 1.62
C GLY A 491 -15.87 3.93 0.83
N THR A 492 -15.30 3.17 -0.11
CA THR A 492 -14.05 3.53 -0.80
C THR A 492 -14.28 3.65 -2.29
N ALA A 493 -13.80 4.73 -2.92
CA ALA A 493 -13.84 4.87 -4.36
C ALA A 493 -13.08 3.72 -5.04
N ILE A 494 -13.58 3.21 -6.16
CA ILE A 494 -12.93 2.13 -6.90
C ILE A 494 -11.62 2.66 -7.49
N PRO A 495 -10.44 2.13 -7.11
CA PRO A 495 -9.17 2.68 -7.57
C PRO A 495 -8.98 2.50 -9.08
N ASN A 496 -8.26 3.42 -9.71
CA ASN A 496 -7.96 3.36 -11.15
C ASN A 496 -7.36 2.02 -11.63
N PRO A 497 -6.45 1.35 -10.88
CA PRO A 497 -5.99 0.02 -11.27
C PRO A 497 -7.12 -1.01 -11.34
N MET A 498 -8.07 -0.98 -10.39
CA MET A 498 -9.26 -1.84 -10.40
C MET A 498 -10.18 -1.51 -11.57
N VAL A 499 -10.44 -0.22 -11.83
CA VAL A 499 -11.21 0.23 -13.00
C VAL A 499 -10.61 -0.33 -14.30
N GLY A 500 -9.29 -0.34 -14.42
CA GLY A 500 -8.60 -0.92 -15.58
C GLY A 500 -8.74 -2.45 -15.72
N GLN A 501 -9.00 -3.18 -14.64
CA GLN A 501 -9.31 -4.61 -14.67
C GLN A 501 -10.78 -4.85 -15.03
N LEU A 502 -11.70 -4.15 -14.37
CA LEU A 502 -13.15 -4.23 -14.64
C LEU A 502 -13.46 -3.87 -16.11
N SER A 503 -12.83 -2.81 -16.64
CA SER A 503 -13.00 -2.43 -18.05
C SER A 503 -12.46 -3.48 -19.03
N ALA A 504 -11.38 -4.19 -18.67
CA ALA A 504 -10.83 -5.25 -19.50
C ALA A 504 -11.77 -6.47 -19.54
N LEU A 505 -12.27 -6.90 -18.38
CA LEU A 505 -13.26 -7.98 -18.27
C LEU A 505 -14.58 -7.62 -18.97
N ALA A 506 -15.09 -6.40 -18.79
CA ALA A 506 -16.32 -5.96 -19.46
C ALA A 506 -16.21 -6.01 -20.98
N ARG A 507 -15.05 -5.62 -21.54
CA ARG A 507 -14.80 -5.74 -22.98
C ARG A 507 -14.76 -7.20 -23.44
N GLN A 508 -14.21 -8.10 -22.63
CA GLN A 508 -14.21 -9.55 -22.92
C GLN A 508 -15.60 -10.15 -22.83
N ALA A 509 -16.41 -9.70 -21.87
CA ALA A 509 -17.80 -10.09 -21.71
C ALA A 509 -18.75 -9.46 -22.78
N GLY A 510 -18.23 -8.60 -23.66
CA GLY A 510 -19.06 -7.87 -24.63
C GLY A 510 -20.00 -6.84 -24.00
N ALA A 511 -19.79 -6.48 -22.73
CA ALA A 511 -20.64 -5.54 -22.00
C ALA A 511 -20.26 -4.08 -22.33
N ASP A 512 -21.25 -3.26 -22.68
CA ASP A 512 -21.07 -1.83 -22.90
C ASP A 512 -21.03 -1.05 -21.58
N ALA A 513 -19.93 -1.19 -20.84
CA ALA A 513 -19.75 -0.62 -19.51
C ALA A 513 -18.76 0.56 -19.52
N PRO A 514 -19.23 1.82 -19.44
CA PRO A 514 -18.39 3.02 -19.51
C PRO A 514 -17.68 3.31 -18.17
N PHE A 515 -16.75 2.46 -17.74
CA PHE A 515 -15.99 2.70 -16.52
C PHE A 515 -15.11 3.97 -16.61
N VAL A 516 -15.27 4.89 -15.66
CA VAL A 516 -14.55 6.17 -15.57
C VAL A 516 -13.48 6.16 -14.47
N GLU A 517 -12.35 6.81 -14.72
CA GLU A 517 -11.23 6.92 -13.78
C GLU A 517 -11.42 8.05 -12.76
N GLU A 518 -10.86 7.91 -11.56
CA GLU A 518 -10.64 9.02 -10.63
C GLU A 518 -9.61 9.96 -11.24
N LEU A 519 -10.00 11.22 -11.45
CA LEU A 519 -9.16 12.26 -12.03
C LEU A 519 -8.42 13.01 -10.92
N ALA A 520 -7.16 13.35 -11.20
CA ALA A 520 -6.32 14.12 -10.31
C ALA A 520 -6.52 15.63 -10.55
N ALA A 521 -6.96 16.36 -9.52
CA ALA A 521 -7.36 17.77 -9.63
C ALA A 521 -6.22 18.73 -9.99
N ASP A 522 -4.98 18.37 -9.68
CA ASP A 522 -3.76 19.13 -9.97
C ASP A 522 -3.33 19.07 -11.44
N ILE A 523 -3.82 18.09 -12.21
CA ILE A 523 -3.56 17.92 -13.64
C ILE A 523 -4.83 17.94 -14.51
N PHE A 524 -5.98 18.23 -13.91
CA PHE A 524 -7.25 18.26 -14.62
C PHE A 524 -7.33 19.47 -15.54
N MET A 525 -7.58 19.21 -16.83
CA MET A 525 -7.56 20.20 -17.91
C MET A 525 -8.92 20.89 -18.13
N GLY A 526 -9.85 20.78 -17.19
CA GLY A 526 -11.17 21.40 -17.30
C GLY A 526 -12.15 20.69 -18.25
N THR A 527 -11.77 19.53 -18.81
CA THR A 527 -12.60 18.80 -19.78
C THR A 527 -12.63 17.29 -19.51
N PHE A 528 -13.71 16.64 -19.91
CA PHE A 528 -13.94 15.21 -19.75
C PHE A 528 -14.05 14.52 -21.12
N THR A 529 -13.61 13.26 -21.19
CA THR A 529 -13.87 12.43 -22.37
C THR A 529 -15.37 12.11 -22.50
N ARG A 530 -15.84 11.80 -23.72
CA ARG A 530 -17.25 11.40 -23.98
C ARG A 530 -17.73 10.24 -23.11
N LYS A 531 -16.80 9.42 -22.62
CA LYS A 531 -17.06 8.30 -21.70
C LYS A 531 -17.76 8.74 -20.41
N PHE A 532 -17.43 9.92 -19.88
CA PHE A 532 -18.06 10.42 -18.66
C PHE A 532 -19.54 10.75 -18.85
N LEU A 533 -19.90 11.40 -19.97
CA LEU A 533 -21.31 11.63 -20.30
C LEU A 533 -22.05 10.31 -20.48
N LYS A 534 -21.44 9.33 -21.17
CA LYS A 534 -22.03 7.99 -21.32
C LYS A 534 -22.30 7.32 -19.97
N ALA A 535 -21.35 7.38 -19.04
CA ALA A 535 -21.51 6.85 -17.69
C ALA A 535 -22.61 7.59 -16.90
N ALA A 536 -22.73 8.91 -17.06
CA ALA A 536 -23.76 9.70 -16.38
C ALA A 536 -25.18 9.40 -16.91
N LYS A 537 -25.32 9.18 -18.22
CA LYS A 537 -26.58 8.73 -18.82
C LYS A 537 -27.01 7.36 -18.28
N LEU A 538 -26.06 6.43 -18.25
CA LEU A 538 -26.28 5.09 -17.72
C LEU A 538 -26.64 5.11 -16.22
N ALA A 539 -26.02 6.01 -15.44
CA ALA A 539 -26.44 6.23 -14.06
C ALA A 539 -27.88 6.76 -13.95
N GLY A 540 -28.31 7.59 -14.91
CA GLY A 540 -29.68 8.12 -14.98
C GLY A 540 -30.74 7.04 -15.21
N GLU A 541 -30.46 6.04 -16.04
CA GLU A 541 -31.35 4.90 -16.28
C GLU A 541 -31.71 4.15 -14.99
N LEU A 542 -30.80 4.13 -14.01
CA LEU A 542 -31.00 3.48 -12.71
C LEU A 542 -31.54 4.44 -11.63
N LEU A 543 -31.16 5.71 -11.67
CA LEU A 543 -31.28 6.62 -10.52
C LEU A 543 -32.26 7.76 -10.71
N GLU A 544 -32.85 7.94 -11.90
CA GLU A 544 -33.88 8.94 -12.11
C GLU A 544 -35.03 8.78 -11.10
N GLY A 545 -35.43 9.89 -10.47
CA GLY A 545 -36.48 9.89 -9.46
C GLY A 545 -36.14 9.20 -8.14
N THR A 546 -34.93 8.67 -7.95
CA THR A 546 -34.53 7.99 -6.69
C THR A 546 -34.09 8.96 -5.59
N LEU A 547 -33.87 8.43 -4.37
CA LEU A 547 -33.31 9.20 -3.24
C LEU A 547 -31.97 9.86 -3.59
N TYR A 548 -31.12 9.19 -4.38
CA TYR A 548 -29.82 9.72 -4.80
C TYR A 548 -29.97 10.98 -5.67
N ALA A 549 -30.80 10.91 -6.71
CA ALA A 549 -31.06 12.03 -7.61
C ALA A 549 -31.64 13.23 -6.85
N ARG A 550 -32.59 12.99 -5.94
CA ARG A 550 -33.17 14.05 -5.10
C ARG A 550 -32.15 14.66 -4.15
N TYR A 551 -31.33 13.84 -3.47
CA TYR A 551 -30.36 14.34 -2.49
C TYR A 551 -29.30 15.24 -3.13
N TYR A 552 -28.79 14.85 -4.29
CA TYR A 552 -27.80 15.62 -5.03
C TYR A 552 -28.40 16.66 -5.99
N GLY A 553 -29.74 16.76 -6.09
CA GLY A 553 -30.41 17.70 -6.99
C GLY A 553 -30.03 17.47 -8.45
N ILE A 554 -30.14 16.23 -8.93
CA ILE A 554 -29.77 15.83 -10.30
C ILE A 554 -31.02 15.65 -11.15
N ASP A 555 -31.05 16.31 -12.30
CA ASP A 555 -32.03 16.07 -13.36
C ASP A 555 -31.43 15.08 -14.37
N TYR A 556 -31.69 13.79 -14.18
CA TYR A 556 -31.17 12.74 -15.06
C TYR A 556 -31.87 12.72 -16.43
N ALA A 557 -33.11 13.19 -16.54
CA ALA A 557 -33.78 13.34 -17.84
C ALA A 557 -33.04 14.35 -18.73
N ALA A 558 -32.62 15.48 -18.17
CA ALA A 558 -31.78 16.45 -18.87
C ALA A 558 -30.40 15.87 -19.24
N VAL A 559 -29.79 15.04 -18.38
CA VAL A 559 -28.54 14.34 -18.69
C VAL A 559 -28.73 13.32 -19.82
N GLY A 560 -29.83 12.57 -19.82
CA GLY A 560 -30.16 11.57 -20.84
C GLY A 560 -30.27 12.16 -22.25
N SER A 561 -30.88 13.34 -22.36
CA SER A 561 -31.06 14.06 -23.64
C SER A 561 -29.81 14.78 -24.16
N MET A 562 -28.79 14.97 -23.33
CA MET A 562 -27.57 15.72 -23.65
C MET A 562 -26.71 15.04 -24.73
N ARG A 563 -26.22 15.78 -25.73
CA ARG A 563 -25.27 15.25 -26.74
C ARG A 563 -23.81 15.53 -26.37
N ASP A 564 -23.54 16.71 -25.84
CA ASP A 564 -22.22 17.24 -25.45
C ASP A 564 -22.36 18.26 -24.30
N GLY A 565 -21.25 18.85 -23.83
CA GLY A 565 -21.27 19.89 -22.78
C GLY A 565 -21.31 19.36 -21.35
N PHE A 566 -20.89 18.12 -21.12
CA PHE A 566 -20.82 17.52 -19.78
C PHE A 566 -19.90 18.29 -18.82
N ASP A 567 -18.78 18.80 -19.33
CA ASP A 567 -17.86 19.70 -18.62
C ASP A 567 -18.57 20.96 -18.12
N LYS A 568 -19.35 21.63 -18.99
CA LYS A 568 -20.14 22.82 -18.63
C LYS A 568 -21.19 22.51 -17.57
N LEU A 569 -21.83 21.35 -17.64
CA LEU A 569 -22.76 20.89 -16.60
C LEU A 569 -22.06 20.74 -15.25
N CYS A 570 -20.91 20.06 -15.22
CA CYS A 570 -20.12 19.88 -14.00
C CYS A 570 -19.66 21.22 -13.41
N VAL A 571 -19.18 22.14 -14.26
CA VAL A 571 -18.80 23.50 -13.84
C VAL A 571 -19.99 24.26 -13.26
N LYS A 572 -21.14 24.26 -13.94
CA LYS A 572 -22.37 24.91 -13.43
C LYS A 572 -22.78 24.35 -12.06
N ARG A 573 -22.73 23.03 -11.89
CA ARG A 573 -23.08 22.36 -10.64
C ARG A 573 -22.06 22.58 -9.51
N ALA A 574 -20.79 22.80 -9.85
CA ALA A 574 -19.76 23.14 -8.87
C ALA A 574 -19.95 24.56 -8.30
N GLY A 575 -20.72 25.41 -9.00
CA GLY A 575 -20.87 26.83 -8.67
C GLY A 575 -19.66 27.66 -9.13
N THR A 576 -19.70 28.98 -8.94
CA THR A 576 -18.61 29.89 -9.31
C THR A 576 -17.48 29.80 -8.27
N PRO A 577 -16.36 29.11 -8.54
CA PRO A 577 -15.30 28.93 -7.56
C PRO A 577 -14.58 30.26 -7.35
N GLY A 578 -14.33 30.66 -6.11
CA GLY A 578 -13.63 31.92 -5.81
C GLY A 578 -12.21 31.96 -6.39
N SER A 579 -11.83 33.09 -6.98
CA SER A 579 -10.54 33.31 -7.65
C SER A 579 -9.45 33.77 -6.66
N GLY A 580 -9.00 32.88 -5.78
CA GLY A 580 -7.84 33.10 -4.90
C GLY A 580 -6.55 32.45 -5.43
N PRO A 581 -5.34 32.98 -5.14
CA PRO A 581 -4.08 32.31 -5.46
C PRO A 581 -4.01 30.93 -4.79
N GLY A 582 -3.84 29.85 -5.58
CA GLY A 582 -3.85 28.46 -5.08
C GLY A 582 -5.22 27.78 -5.01
N SER A 583 -6.31 28.48 -5.37
CA SER A 583 -7.70 27.96 -5.39
C SER A 583 -7.97 26.99 -6.55
N TRP A 584 -7.15 26.97 -7.61
CA TRP A 584 -7.48 26.22 -8.83
C TRP A 584 -7.59 24.70 -8.60
N VAL A 585 -6.76 24.12 -7.72
CA VAL A 585 -6.82 22.67 -7.42
C VAL A 585 -8.13 22.34 -6.72
N ALA A 586 -8.56 23.21 -5.80
CA ALA A 586 -9.83 23.07 -5.11
C ALA A 586 -11.02 23.26 -6.09
N ALA A 587 -10.95 24.25 -6.97
CA ALA A 587 -11.95 24.48 -8.02
C ALA A 587 -12.07 23.27 -8.97
N ASN A 588 -10.95 22.75 -9.47
CA ASN A 588 -10.90 21.53 -10.27
C ASN A 588 -11.49 20.35 -9.50
N GLY A 589 -11.14 20.20 -8.22
CA GLY A 589 -11.67 19.18 -7.34
C GLY A 589 -13.19 19.24 -7.20
N MET A 590 -13.78 20.44 -7.09
CA MET A 590 -15.23 20.64 -7.07
C MET A 590 -15.89 20.19 -8.38
N VAL A 591 -15.30 20.52 -9.54
CA VAL A 591 -15.81 20.10 -10.86
C VAL A 591 -15.74 18.58 -11.02
N ILE A 592 -14.61 17.97 -10.64
CA ILE A 592 -14.40 16.51 -10.66
C ILE A 592 -15.40 15.82 -9.73
N GLU A 593 -15.64 16.37 -8.54
CA GLU A 593 -16.62 15.84 -7.61
C GLU A 593 -18.04 15.81 -8.19
N GLN A 594 -18.44 16.84 -8.96
CA GLN A 594 -19.72 16.82 -9.66
C GLN A 594 -19.78 15.72 -10.74
N ALA A 595 -18.71 15.49 -11.49
CA ALA A 595 -18.65 14.37 -12.43
C ALA A 595 -18.77 13.02 -11.70
N GLN A 596 -18.17 12.87 -10.53
CA GLN A 596 -18.27 11.65 -9.72
C GLN A 596 -19.67 11.42 -9.15
N ILE A 597 -20.37 12.50 -8.78
CA ILE A 597 -21.77 12.43 -8.38
C ILE A 597 -22.66 12.01 -9.55
N LEU A 598 -22.55 12.68 -10.71
CA LEU A 598 -23.37 12.40 -11.89
C LEU A 598 -23.15 11.00 -12.47
N THR A 599 -21.94 10.46 -12.36
CA THR A 599 -21.59 9.13 -12.86
C THR A 599 -21.69 8.04 -11.79
N THR A 600 -22.00 8.42 -10.54
CA THR A 600 -21.86 7.58 -9.32
C THR A 600 -20.49 6.92 -9.16
N HIS A 601 -19.50 7.43 -9.90
CA HIS A 601 -18.17 6.88 -9.99
C HIS A 601 -18.12 5.35 -10.11
N ASN A 602 -18.81 4.84 -11.14
CA ASN A 602 -18.90 3.43 -11.54
C ASN A 602 -19.85 2.53 -10.73
N LEU A 603 -20.46 3.01 -9.64
CA LEU A 603 -21.38 2.18 -8.88
C LEU A 603 -22.59 1.75 -9.72
N ALA A 604 -23.22 2.69 -10.44
CA ALA A 604 -24.32 2.38 -11.35
C ALA A 604 -23.90 1.39 -12.44
N VAL A 605 -22.69 1.54 -13.01
CA VAL A 605 -22.13 0.63 -14.03
C VAL A 605 -22.02 -0.80 -13.50
N LEU A 606 -21.61 -0.99 -12.24
CA LEU A 606 -21.54 -2.31 -11.63
C LEU A 606 -22.94 -2.93 -11.42
N VAL A 607 -23.95 -2.12 -11.09
CA VAL A 607 -25.33 -2.62 -10.92
C VAL A 607 -25.96 -2.93 -12.27
N HIS A 608 -25.86 -2.00 -13.22
CA HIS A 608 -26.40 -2.11 -14.56
C HIS A 608 -25.40 -1.47 -15.54
N PRO A 609 -24.92 -2.18 -16.58
CA PRO A 609 -25.43 -3.45 -17.10
C PRO A 609 -24.78 -4.70 -16.48
N ILE A 610 -23.77 -4.57 -15.61
CA ILE A 610 -22.97 -5.72 -15.14
C ILE A 610 -23.73 -6.67 -14.20
N GLY A 611 -24.78 -6.20 -13.51
CA GLY A 611 -25.63 -7.06 -12.70
C GLY A 611 -25.03 -7.50 -11.36
N VAL A 612 -24.15 -6.69 -10.75
CA VAL A 612 -23.64 -6.96 -9.40
C VAL A 612 -24.78 -6.88 -8.37
N THR A 613 -25.01 -7.98 -7.67
CA THR A 613 -25.92 -8.08 -6.53
C THR A 613 -25.12 -8.35 -5.25
N PRO A 614 -25.25 -7.50 -4.21
CA PRO A 614 -24.56 -7.71 -2.93
C PRO A 614 -25.08 -8.96 -2.22
N LEU A 615 -24.18 -9.73 -1.62
CA LEU A 615 -24.52 -10.93 -0.84
C LEU A 615 -25.46 -10.64 0.33
N ASP A 616 -25.19 -9.56 1.06
CA ASP A 616 -25.93 -9.18 2.28
C ASP A 616 -27.03 -8.13 2.03
N GLY A 617 -27.31 -7.81 0.76
CA GLY A 617 -28.25 -6.76 0.36
C GLY A 617 -27.68 -5.34 0.33
N TRP A 618 -28.45 -4.42 -0.26
CA TRP A 618 -28.04 -3.02 -0.43
C TRP A 618 -28.08 -2.22 0.88
N ASP A 619 -28.99 -2.55 1.81
CA ASP A 619 -29.11 -1.84 3.07
C ASP A 619 -27.92 -2.11 4.01
N ASP A 620 -27.39 -3.33 4.02
CA ASP A 620 -26.17 -3.65 4.74
C ASP A 620 -24.96 -2.89 4.19
N LEU A 621 -24.78 -2.82 2.86
CA LEU A 621 -23.73 -1.99 2.26
C LEU A 621 -23.91 -0.51 2.64
N ALA A 622 -25.13 0.01 2.66
CA ALA A 622 -25.41 1.38 3.10
C ALA A 622 -24.97 1.63 4.55
N ARG A 623 -25.28 0.69 5.46
CA ARG A 623 -24.88 0.75 6.87
C ARG A 623 -23.35 0.72 7.01
N ARG A 624 -22.66 -0.20 6.33
CA ARG A 624 -21.19 -0.31 6.37
C ARG A 624 -20.49 0.91 5.74
N ALA A 625 -21.03 1.47 4.65
CA ALA A 625 -20.57 2.73 4.06
C ALA A 625 -20.73 3.91 5.02
N PHE A 626 -21.84 3.95 5.78
CA PHE A 626 -22.05 4.95 6.81
C PHE A 626 -21.05 4.79 7.97
N VAL A 627 -20.74 3.55 8.36
CA VAL A 627 -19.71 3.25 9.35
C VAL A 627 -18.34 3.81 8.94
N ALA A 628 -17.98 3.63 7.67
CA ALA A 628 -16.77 4.24 7.11
C ALA A 628 -16.81 5.77 7.20
N THR A 629 -17.97 6.39 6.90
CA THR A 629 -18.18 7.84 6.95
C THR A 629 -17.92 8.41 8.36
N HIS A 630 -18.59 7.92 9.41
CA HIS A 630 -18.39 8.47 10.75
C HIS A 630 -17.01 8.12 11.34
N ARG A 631 -16.42 6.98 10.96
CA ARG A 631 -15.03 6.65 11.33
C ARG A 631 -14.03 7.66 10.74
N LEU A 632 -14.24 8.12 9.51
CA LEU A 632 -13.43 9.15 8.87
C LEU A 632 -13.67 10.53 9.50
N VAL A 633 -14.92 10.91 9.75
CA VAL A 633 -15.25 12.19 10.41
C VAL A 633 -14.68 12.26 11.83
N ARG A 634 -14.69 11.16 12.59
CA ARG A 634 -14.07 11.09 13.91
C ARG A 634 -12.57 11.38 13.87
N ARG A 635 -11.89 11.02 12.78
CA ARG A 635 -10.45 11.28 12.57
C ARG A 635 -10.14 12.74 12.18
N LEU A 636 -11.14 13.59 11.96
CA LEU A 636 -10.90 15.01 11.69
C LEU A 636 -10.44 15.76 12.93
N GLN A 637 -10.84 15.31 14.12
CA GLN A 637 -10.47 15.96 15.37
C GLN A 637 -8.95 15.91 15.59
N GLY A 638 -8.31 17.07 15.68
CA GLY A 638 -6.86 17.17 15.88
C GLY A 638 -6.01 16.75 14.67
N ASN A 639 -6.61 16.57 13.49
CA ASN A 639 -5.86 16.25 12.29
C ASN A 639 -5.26 17.53 11.67
N PRO A 640 -3.92 17.65 11.57
CA PRO A 640 -3.29 18.83 10.98
C PRO A 640 -3.52 18.97 9.47
N ARG A 641 -4.04 17.93 8.79
CA ARG A 641 -4.33 17.92 7.35
C ARG A 641 -5.71 17.28 7.07
N PRO A 642 -6.82 17.95 7.46
CA PRO A 642 -8.15 17.35 7.48
C PRO A 642 -8.79 17.16 6.10
N LEU A 643 -8.41 17.97 5.10
CA LEU A 643 -9.11 18.04 3.81
C LEU A 643 -9.15 16.72 3.04
N ARG A 644 -8.07 15.92 3.06
CA ARG A 644 -8.09 14.59 2.44
C ARG A 644 -9.10 13.66 3.12
N THR A 645 -9.15 13.69 4.46
CA THR A 645 -10.08 12.88 5.23
C THR A 645 -11.53 13.32 5.01
N VAL A 646 -11.78 14.62 4.82
CA VAL A 646 -13.09 15.14 4.41
C VAL A 646 -13.48 14.60 3.03
N LYS A 647 -12.57 14.66 2.04
CA LYS A 647 -12.79 14.10 0.71
C LYS A 647 -13.20 12.62 0.78
N ASP A 648 -12.44 11.83 1.54
CA ASP A 648 -12.69 10.40 1.72
C ASP A 648 -14.04 10.15 2.44
N ALA A 649 -14.41 10.97 3.42
CA ALA A 649 -15.70 10.88 4.11
C ALA A 649 -16.88 11.22 3.17
N ALA A 650 -16.72 12.21 2.29
CA ALA A 650 -17.73 12.55 1.30
C ALA A 650 -17.90 11.44 0.24
N TYR A 651 -16.83 10.73 -0.14
CA TYR A 651 -16.96 9.51 -0.95
C TYR A 651 -17.77 8.44 -0.24
N ALA A 652 -17.39 8.09 1.00
CA ALA A 652 -18.11 7.07 1.77
C ALA A 652 -19.59 7.41 1.88
N TRP A 653 -19.92 8.67 2.15
CA TRP A 653 -21.29 9.16 2.19
C TRP A 653 -22.02 9.06 0.84
N ARG A 654 -21.35 9.38 -0.28
CA ARG A 654 -21.92 9.16 -1.62
C ARG A 654 -22.33 7.71 -1.83
N GLN A 655 -21.51 6.75 -1.38
CA GLN A 655 -21.82 5.33 -1.48
C GLN A 655 -22.99 4.95 -0.57
N THR A 656 -23.04 5.46 0.66
CA THR A 656 -24.20 5.31 1.56
C THR A 656 -25.50 5.72 0.86
N VAL A 657 -25.55 6.93 0.29
CA VAL A 657 -26.76 7.44 -0.38
C VAL A 657 -27.09 6.64 -1.64
N PHE A 658 -26.08 6.20 -2.40
CA PHE A 658 -26.28 5.35 -3.58
C PHE A 658 -26.91 4.02 -3.21
N TYR A 659 -26.36 3.30 -2.23
CA TYR A 659 -26.90 2.02 -1.80
C TYR A 659 -28.32 2.14 -1.25
N LEU A 660 -28.60 3.18 -0.45
CA LEU A 660 -29.97 3.46 0.01
C LEU A 660 -30.94 3.69 -1.14
N ALA A 661 -30.51 4.33 -2.22
CA ALA A 661 -31.37 4.59 -3.38
C ALA A 661 -31.79 3.30 -4.11
N LEU A 662 -31.08 2.20 -3.92
CA LEU A 662 -31.41 0.87 -4.45
C LEU A 662 -32.26 0.03 -3.49
N CYS A 663 -32.46 0.49 -2.25
CA CYS A 663 -33.33 -0.17 -1.28
C CYS A 663 -34.80 0.22 -1.48
N SER A 664 -35.71 -0.62 -1.00
CA SER A 664 -37.13 -0.28 -0.84
C SER A 664 -37.33 0.86 0.17
N LEU A 665 -38.47 1.55 0.12
CA LEU A 665 -38.77 2.65 1.05
C LEU A 665 -38.73 2.20 2.53
N LYS A 666 -39.20 0.98 2.83
CA LYS A 666 -39.16 0.41 4.19
C LYS A 666 -37.72 0.23 4.68
N GLU A 667 -36.85 -0.29 3.84
CA GLU A 667 -35.42 -0.46 4.16
C GLU A 667 -34.73 0.89 4.30
N GLN A 668 -35.03 1.87 3.43
CA GLN A 668 -34.50 3.23 3.54
C GLN A 668 -34.82 3.86 4.89
N VAL A 669 -36.09 3.79 5.33
CA VAL A 669 -36.53 4.31 6.63
C VAL A 669 -35.80 3.60 7.79
N SER A 670 -35.74 2.26 7.76
CA SER A 670 -35.07 1.46 8.79
C SER A 670 -33.57 1.74 8.87
N ALA A 671 -32.89 1.83 7.72
CA ALA A 671 -31.47 2.10 7.65
C ALA A 671 -31.14 3.51 8.15
N ILE A 672 -31.92 4.52 7.77
CA ILE A 672 -31.71 5.91 8.20
C ILE A 672 -31.98 6.08 9.71
N ALA A 673 -33.00 5.39 10.26
CA ALA A 673 -33.23 5.38 11.71
C ALA A 673 -32.04 4.79 12.47
N TRP A 674 -31.53 3.65 12.01
CA TRP A 674 -30.32 3.06 12.59
C TRP A 674 -29.07 3.93 12.43
N MET A 675 -28.94 4.66 11.32
CA MET A 675 -27.81 5.59 11.13
C MET A 675 -27.84 6.72 12.17
N GLN A 676 -29.04 7.16 12.59
CA GLN A 676 -29.18 8.13 13.67
C GLN A 676 -28.75 7.52 15.00
N ASP A 677 -29.27 6.33 15.33
CA ASP A 677 -28.89 5.63 16.57
C ASP A 677 -27.37 5.38 16.64
N GLU A 678 -26.75 5.00 15.52
CA GLU A 678 -25.32 4.77 15.45
C GLU A 678 -24.52 6.07 15.53
N LEU A 679 -25.02 7.16 14.96
CA LEU A 679 -24.43 8.49 15.09
C LEU A 679 -24.46 8.96 16.54
N ASP A 680 -25.59 8.78 17.23
CA ASP A 680 -25.79 9.23 18.61
C ASP A 680 -24.86 8.51 19.61
N ARG A 681 -24.36 7.32 19.26
CA ARG A 681 -23.30 6.59 20.02
C ARG A 681 -21.89 7.15 19.80
N GLN A 682 -21.68 8.03 18.82
CA GLN A 682 -20.36 8.58 18.51
C GLN A 682 -19.99 9.76 19.45
N PRO A 683 -18.70 10.11 19.55
CA PRO A 683 -18.29 11.30 20.29
C PRO A 683 -18.99 12.58 19.79
N ALA A 684 -19.29 13.52 20.70
CA ALA A 684 -20.06 14.74 20.40
C ALA A 684 -19.53 15.58 19.21
N HIS A 685 -18.22 15.61 18.99
CA HIS A 685 -17.62 16.32 17.86
C HIS A 685 -17.93 15.66 16.50
N THR A 686 -18.19 14.35 16.48
CA THR A 686 -18.59 13.60 15.29
C THR A 686 -20.08 13.83 15.03
N VAL A 687 -20.92 13.72 16.07
CA VAL A 687 -22.36 14.01 16.03
C VAL A 687 -22.60 15.41 15.45
N ARG A 688 -21.99 16.45 16.03
CA ARG A 688 -22.13 17.84 15.58
C ARG A 688 -21.83 18.04 14.09
N ARG A 689 -20.90 17.27 13.53
CA ARG A 689 -20.49 17.39 12.11
C ARG A 689 -21.40 16.63 11.16
N LEU A 690 -21.95 15.49 11.58
CA LEU A 690 -22.74 14.61 10.72
C LEU A 690 -24.26 14.75 10.90
N ASP A 691 -24.74 15.24 12.03
CA ASP A 691 -26.17 15.41 12.28
C ASP A 691 -26.85 16.30 11.21
N PRO A 692 -26.27 17.45 10.78
CA PRO A 692 -26.84 18.24 9.67
C PRO A 692 -26.91 17.48 8.34
N VAL A 693 -26.00 16.54 8.11
CA VAL A 693 -25.92 15.73 6.88
C VAL A 693 -27.03 14.67 6.89
N LEU A 694 -27.20 13.98 8.03
CA LEU A 694 -28.24 12.96 8.19
C LEU A 694 -29.65 13.57 8.26
N ALA A 695 -29.79 14.74 8.90
CA ALA A 695 -31.01 15.54 8.86
C ALA A 695 -31.39 15.93 7.43
N GLY A 696 -30.40 16.30 6.60
CA GLY A 696 -30.62 16.57 5.18
C GLY A 696 -31.12 15.36 4.41
N LEU A 697 -30.56 14.16 4.66
CA LEU A 697 -31.03 12.92 4.05
C LEU A 697 -32.48 12.60 4.44
N ARG A 698 -32.83 12.75 5.72
CA ARG A 698 -34.21 12.59 6.22
C ARG A 698 -35.18 13.58 5.55
N HIS A 699 -34.77 14.84 5.41
CA HIS A 699 -35.59 15.86 4.76
C HIS A 699 -35.91 15.49 3.31
N VAL A 700 -34.91 15.02 2.55
CA VAL A 700 -35.08 14.60 1.16
C VAL A 700 -35.92 13.32 1.03
N LEU A 701 -35.78 12.38 1.98
CA LEU A 701 -36.63 11.19 2.03
C LEU A 701 -38.11 11.56 2.20
N ALA A 702 -38.39 12.58 3.00
CA ALA A 702 -39.74 13.11 3.23
C ALA A 702 -40.28 13.99 2.07
N GLY A 703 -39.56 14.08 0.94
CA GLY A 703 -39.95 14.86 -0.23
C GLY A 703 -39.48 16.31 -0.25
N GLY A 704 -38.68 16.74 0.74
CA GLY A 704 -38.06 18.06 0.76
C GLY A 704 -36.88 18.20 -0.20
N THR A 705 -36.40 19.44 -0.39
CA THR A 705 -35.23 19.75 -1.23
C THR A 705 -34.22 20.58 -0.46
N LEU A 706 -32.93 20.32 -0.69
CA LEU A 706 -31.82 21.01 -0.02
C LEU A 706 -31.47 22.36 -0.68
N ASP A 707 -31.99 22.64 -1.88
CA ASP A 707 -31.58 23.79 -2.70
C ASP A 707 -32.47 25.03 -2.50
N THR A 708 -33.60 24.94 -1.78
CA THR A 708 -34.57 26.04 -1.57
C THR A 708 -34.37 26.85 -0.29
N GLY A 709 -33.32 26.56 0.50
CA GLY A 709 -33.04 27.27 1.77
C GLY A 709 -34.08 27.06 2.88
N SER A 710 -35.06 26.18 2.68
CA SER A 710 -36.20 25.94 3.58
C SER A 710 -35.86 25.14 4.84
N ALA A 711 -34.61 24.70 5.02
CA ALA A 711 -34.19 23.88 6.15
C ALA A 711 -32.83 24.35 6.71
N ALA A 712 -32.88 25.31 7.64
CA ALA A 712 -31.73 26.03 8.22
C ALA A 712 -30.64 25.14 8.86
N HIS A 713 -30.95 23.87 9.15
CA HIS A 713 -30.04 22.93 9.82
C HIS A 713 -29.63 21.73 8.96
N THR A 714 -29.98 21.70 7.68
CA THR A 714 -29.64 20.59 6.77
C THR A 714 -28.45 20.92 5.87
N ARG A 715 -27.62 19.93 5.55
CA ARG A 715 -26.48 20.11 4.65
C ARG A 715 -26.31 18.94 3.68
N ARG A 716 -26.01 19.26 2.42
CA ARG A 716 -25.47 18.31 1.44
C ARG A 716 -23.97 18.11 1.73
N LEU A 717 -23.53 16.87 1.88
CA LEU A 717 -22.12 16.56 2.11
C LEU A 717 -21.36 16.46 0.79
N LEU A 718 -20.46 17.42 0.57
CA LEU A 718 -19.46 17.46 -0.50
C LEU A 718 -18.05 17.44 0.11
N GLY A 719 -17.04 17.08 -0.66
CA GLY A 719 -15.66 16.88 -0.20
C GLY A 719 -14.72 18.03 -0.53
N TRP A 720 -15.08 18.90 -1.47
CA TRP A 720 -14.24 20.00 -1.94
C TRP A 720 -14.84 21.38 -1.63
N SER A 721 -13.99 22.37 -1.39
CA SER A 721 -14.36 23.77 -1.17
C SER A 721 -13.18 24.70 -1.48
N THR A 722 -13.46 25.88 -2.05
CA THR A 722 -12.47 26.95 -2.29
C THR A 722 -12.34 27.94 -1.13
N THR A 723 -13.27 27.96 -0.17
CA THR A 723 -13.32 28.95 0.93
C THR A 723 -13.07 28.34 2.31
N GLY A 724 -12.45 27.15 2.35
CA GLY A 724 -12.34 26.32 3.55
C GLY A 724 -13.55 25.40 3.72
N HIS A 725 -13.34 24.23 4.34
CA HIS A 725 -14.39 23.22 4.46
C HIS A 725 -15.02 23.25 5.85
N TRP A 726 -16.35 23.36 5.92
CA TRP A 726 -17.11 23.46 7.18
C TRP A 726 -17.00 22.23 8.10
N MET A 727 -16.65 21.05 7.56
CA MET A 727 -16.33 19.88 8.38
C MET A 727 -14.96 19.97 9.08
N ALA A 728 -14.06 20.83 8.59
CA ALA A 728 -12.74 21.02 9.18
C ALA A 728 -12.77 22.02 10.35
N THR A 729 -13.89 22.74 10.53
CA THR A 729 -14.11 23.68 11.63
C THR A 729 -14.68 23.01 12.89
#